data_AF-A0A2V2W2B6-F1
#
_entry.id   AF-A0A2V2W2B6-F1
#
_cell.length_a   1.000
_cell.length_b   1.000
_cell.length_c   1.000
_cell.angle_alpha   90.00
_cell.angle_beta   90.00
_cell.angle_gamma   90.00
#
_symmetry.space_group_name_H-M   'P 1'
#
loop_
_entity.id
_entity.type
_entity.pdbx_description
1 polymer ?
#
loop_
_entity_poly.entity_id
_entity_poly.type
_entity_poly.pdbx_seq_one_letter_code
_entity_poly.pdbx_strand_id
1 'polypeptide(L)'
;MKMSYSVHSPPALRCWCTLPFSSRRKASSLENTYFSNRTVFCSSARWIYRRHCEASVSGADLSSGFFFYSSLNKEQLTNSTRTMSASDCRGESEMLKILRALGMDLPTISHEEKHTVEEANKELGRFGVPCTGTKNMFLKSKKEDLVLVTALHTTRTNMKVIQDALSLKDLRFAPEDVLRTHLGVVQGGVTPLALVNNESKNIKLVLDKALVESTVPVVLHPCRNDKSCLMTPKQLQDFLRKLEYPFVVVDFSAEATGGTPSGDNTRAKSSTSLKETGKKTSQPAAAATTGGANVTGETKLGILVKREENFPQWYVEVITKAEMIEYYDVSGCYIIRPWAFFIWSRIQKFFGARIERMGIEDCYFPMFVSKSCLEREKDHVEGFAPEVAWVTKAGETDLEVPVAIRPTSETVMYPYYAKWIRSHRDLPVRLNMWNNVIRWEFSHPTPFIRTREFLWQEGHCAWQTEEECSQEVLEILDHYAAVYEELLAVPVVKGRKTEKEKFAGGYYTTTVETYIAAIGRGCQGGTSHNLGQNFGKMFNISFQDPEKNDGSTLIPWQNSWGLSTRVIGVMTMVHGDDSGMVLPPRVASVQVVIIPVGITKNTTDEERKSLLEGCKTLERVLVSGGIRAKADLRDNYSPGWRFNHWEVKGVPVRVELGPRELASLKISLVLRHDGSRRSLLWDKELPTAMTLLMDEIHNSMFAKAKRERQENTKKLTEWSDFTPALNRKCLVLAPWCGEMSCEDQVKKDSAEESKAMQSEEVRDDARAPSMGAKTLCIPFDQPESVEGKTCICKSCSRPAKRWVLFGRSY
;
A
#
# COMPACT_ATOMS: atom_id res chain seq x y z
N MET A 1 -20.10 45.59 -40.29
CA MET A 1 -19.19 46.58 -40.90
C MET A 1 -17.92 46.58 -40.04
N LYS A 2 -16.81 45.97 -40.51
CA LYS A 2 -15.60 46.61 -41.11
C LYS A 2 -14.99 47.69 -40.17
N MET A 3 -13.70 47.75 -39.84
CA MET A 3 -12.44 47.34 -40.48
C MET A 3 -11.29 47.55 -39.45
N SER A 4 -10.39 46.59 -39.18
CA SER A 4 -9.00 46.41 -39.70
C SER A 4 -7.91 47.37 -39.18
N TYR A 5 -6.79 46.82 -38.67
CA TYR A 5 -5.36 47.14 -38.90
C TYR A 5 -4.53 46.08 -38.11
N SER A 6 -3.90 45.04 -38.68
CA SER A 6 -2.63 44.92 -39.44
C SER A 6 -1.35 45.32 -38.67
N VAL A 7 -0.49 44.33 -38.36
CA VAL A 7 0.98 44.46 -38.36
C VAL A 7 1.58 43.16 -38.94
N HIS A 8 2.53 43.33 -39.86
CA HIS A 8 3.23 42.33 -40.67
C HIS A 8 4.45 41.72 -39.96
N SER A 9 4.72 40.43 -40.23
CA SER A 9 6.05 39.77 -40.25
C SER A 9 6.00 38.62 -41.26
N PRO A 10 6.90 38.53 -42.26
CA PRO A 10 7.91 37.44 -42.36
C PRO A 10 9.19 37.87 -43.18
N PRO A 11 10.17 37.01 -43.62
CA PRO A 11 10.24 35.53 -43.63
C PRO A 11 11.61 34.83 -43.30
N ALA A 12 11.50 33.53 -42.95
CA ALA A 12 12.18 32.28 -43.43
C ALA A 12 13.56 32.35 -44.19
N LEU A 13 14.46 31.34 -44.30
CA LEU A 13 14.58 29.89 -44.02
C LEU A 13 15.99 29.38 -44.51
N ARG A 14 16.45 28.18 -44.05
CA ARG A 14 17.42 27.21 -44.67
C ARG A 14 18.95 27.50 -44.56
N CYS A 15 19.92 26.56 -44.52
CA CYS A 15 20.06 25.12 -44.86
C CYS A 15 21.42 24.59 -44.24
N TRP A 16 21.53 23.38 -43.65
CA TRP A 16 22.11 22.08 -44.15
C TRP A 16 23.58 21.71 -43.83
N CYS A 17 23.79 20.38 -43.63
CA CYS A 17 25.03 19.54 -43.72
C CYS A 17 26.01 19.49 -42.51
N THR A 18 26.80 18.44 -42.22
CA THR A 18 26.72 16.96 -42.14
C THR A 18 28.10 16.45 -41.66
N LEU A 19 28.16 15.63 -40.58
CA LEU A 19 29.11 14.52 -40.28
C LEU A 19 30.65 14.83 -40.15
N PRO A 20 31.53 13.84 -39.82
CA PRO A 20 31.97 13.47 -38.46
C PRO A 20 33.52 13.43 -38.32
N PHE A 21 34.15 13.20 -37.16
CA PHE A 21 35.50 12.56 -37.13
C PHE A 21 35.93 12.07 -35.75
N SER A 22 36.57 10.90 -35.76
CA SER A 22 37.20 10.19 -34.65
C SER A 22 38.70 10.50 -34.51
N SER A 23 39.20 10.31 -33.28
CA SER A 23 40.44 9.56 -32.96
C SER A 23 41.68 10.30 -32.40
N ARG A 24 42.27 9.60 -31.42
CA ARG A 24 43.69 9.45 -31.03
C ARG A 24 44.38 10.44 -30.05
N ARG A 25 44.74 9.82 -28.92
CA ARG A 25 46.05 9.77 -28.21
C ARG A 25 46.80 11.08 -27.99
N LYS A 26 47.06 11.39 -26.72
CA LYS A 26 48.26 12.12 -26.28
C LYS A 26 49.00 11.32 -25.20
N ALA A 27 50.30 11.19 -25.41
CA ALA A 27 51.30 10.76 -24.44
C ALA A 27 52.45 11.79 -24.45
N SER A 28 53.09 11.95 -23.29
CA SER A 28 54.39 12.61 -22.99
C SER A 28 54.53 14.11 -23.35
N SER A 29 55.22 14.97 -22.62
CA SER A 29 56.08 14.89 -21.42
C SER A 29 56.41 16.32 -20.96
N LEU A 30 56.59 16.52 -19.64
CA LEU A 30 57.67 17.26 -18.93
C LEU A 30 58.26 18.53 -19.60
N GLU A 31 58.38 19.70 -18.95
CA GLU A 31 59.14 19.90 -17.70
C GLU A 31 58.90 21.31 -17.07
N ASN A 32 58.95 21.36 -15.72
CA ASN A 32 59.47 22.37 -14.76
C ASN A 32 59.15 23.89 -14.92
N THR A 33 58.85 24.65 -13.85
CA THR A 33 59.50 24.76 -12.52
C THR A 33 58.54 25.34 -11.46
N TYR A 34 58.68 24.96 -10.18
CA TYR A 34 58.94 25.87 -9.03
C TYR A 34 59.10 25.09 -7.69
N PHE A 35 59.94 25.66 -6.83
CA PHE A 35 60.60 25.16 -5.61
C PHE A 35 59.69 24.82 -4.39
N SER A 36 60.02 23.76 -3.64
CA SER A 36 60.67 23.84 -2.29
C SER A 36 60.83 22.45 -1.62
N ASN A 37 61.96 22.24 -0.93
CA ASN A 37 62.46 21.00 -0.32
C ASN A 37 61.77 20.68 1.05
N ARG A 38 61.35 19.43 1.31
CA ARG A 38 62.02 18.29 2.01
C ARG A 38 62.47 18.61 3.47
N THR A 39 62.31 17.75 4.49
CA THR A 39 62.58 16.28 4.54
C THR A 39 61.94 15.61 5.79
N VAL A 40 61.97 14.27 5.81
CA VAL A 40 61.18 13.30 6.61
C VAL A 40 62.10 12.41 7.50
N PHE A 41 61.48 11.63 8.40
CA PHE A 41 61.91 10.39 9.11
C PHE A 41 62.68 10.59 10.45
N CYS A 42 62.47 9.81 11.52
CA CYS A 42 62.27 8.35 11.57
C CYS A 42 61.70 7.81 12.93
N SER A 43 60.98 6.67 12.83
CA SER A 43 60.99 5.43 13.67
C SER A 43 60.73 5.38 15.20
N SER A 44 59.66 4.63 15.55
CA SER A 44 59.52 3.49 16.52
C SER A 44 60.10 3.54 17.96
N ALA A 45 59.25 3.26 18.97
CA ALA A 45 59.32 2.07 19.85
C ALA A 45 58.39 2.15 21.08
N ARG A 46 57.92 0.98 21.52
CA ARG A 46 57.09 0.65 22.69
C ARG A 46 57.64 1.16 24.02
N TRP A 47 56.76 1.48 24.98
CA TRP A 47 57.00 1.25 26.42
C TRP A 47 55.72 0.83 27.14
N ILE A 48 55.90 -0.16 28.03
CA ILE A 48 54.93 -0.79 28.94
C ILE A 48 55.01 -0.05 30.29
N TYR A 49 53.90 0.14 31.01
CA TYR A 49 53.91 0.08 32.48
C TYR A 49 52.57 -0.39 33.06
N ARG A 50 52.67 -1.05 34.21
CA ARG A 50 51.75 -2.01 34.86
C ARG A 50 51.47 -1.51 36.30
N ARG A 51 50.33 -1.95 36.88
CA ARG A 51 49.99 -2.02 38.34
C ARG A 51 49.62 -0.68 39.02
N HIS A 52 48.75 -0.58 40.03
CA HIS A 52 48.23 -1.47 41.10
C HIS A 52 46.79 -1.03 41.50
N CYS A 53 45.82 -1.94 41.70
CA CYS A 53 45.34 -2.58 42.96
C CYS A 53 44.48 -1.72 43.92
N GLU A 54 43.24 -2.23 44.10
CA GLU A 54 42.52 -2.50 45.37
C GLU A 54 42.08 -1.35 46.30
N ALA A 55 40.76 -1.26 46.51
CA ALA A 55 40.18 -1.23 47.85
C ALA A 55 38.74 -1.77 47.82
N SER A 56 38.38 -2.41 48.93
CA SER A 56 37.42 -3.50 49.11
C SER A 56 36.07 -3.08 49.69
N VAL A 57 35.14 -4.03 49.54
CA VAL A 57 33.80 -4.18 50.12
C VAL A 57 33.80 -4.30 51.65
N SER A 58 32.76 -3.76 52.30
CA SER A 58 32.06 -4.32 53.47
C SER A 58 30.68 -3.62 53.57
N GLY A 59 29.55 -4.23 53.92
CA GLY A 59 29.20 -5.58 54.33
C GLY A 59 28.16 -5.55 55.46
N ALA A 60 26.96 -6.10 55.20
CA ALA A 60 26.05 -6.78 56.14
C ALA A 60 25.36 -5.94 57.27
N ASP A 61 24.18 -6.26 57.83
CA ASP A 61 23.42 -7.52 57.84
C ASP A 61 21.94 -7.40 58.31
N LEU A 62 21.21 -8.45 57.95
CA LEU A 62 19.94 -9.08 58.36
C LEU A 62 19.23 -8.74 59.71
N SER A 63 17.88 -8.70 59.71
CA SER A 63 16.99 -9.81 60.15
C SER A 63 15.58 -9.43 60.69
N SER A 64 14.63 -10.36 60.49
CA SER A 64 13.40 -10.68 61.27
C SER A 64 12.01 -10.14 60.83
N GLY A 65 11.02 -11.05 60.80
CA GLY A 65 9.59 -10.73 60.88
C GLY A 65 8.63 -11.56 59.99
N PHE A 66 8.11 -12.67 60.53
CA PHE A 66 7.07 -13.52 59.92
C PHE A 66 5.63 -12.97 60.14
N PHE A 67 4.75 -13.24 59.15
CA PHE A 67 3.27 -13.31 59.15
C PHE A 67 2.41 -12.12 59.66
N PHE A 68 1.62 -11.52 58.75
CA PHE A 68 0.15 -11.45 58.88
C PHE A 68 -0.51 -11.25 57.49
N TYR A 69 -1.53 -12.07 57.20
CA TYR A 69 -2.38 -12.04 56.02
C TYR A 69 -3.53 -11.03 56.26
N SER A 70 -3.88 -10.20 55.26
CA SER A 70 -5.24 -10.07 54.69
C SER A 70 -5.49 -8.71 54.03
N SER A 71 -6.35 -8.74 53.00
CA SER A 71 -6.93 -7.63 52.23
C SER A 71 -6.11 -7.07 51.06
N LEU A 72 -5.99 -7.88 49.99
CA LEU A 72 -5.86 -7.35 48.64
C LEU A 72 -7.26 -7.28 48.01
N ASN A 73 -7.71 -6.05 47.80
CA ASN A 73 -8.93 -5.74 47.06
C ASN A 73 -8.75 -6.09 45.58
N LYS A 74 -9.81 -6.72 45.05
CA LYS A 74 -10.10 -6.90 43.63
C LYS A 74 -10.22 -5.54 42.95
N GLU A 75 -9.23 -5.14 42.17
CA GLU A 75 -9.40 -4.19 41.06
C GLU A 75 -8.09 -4.10 40.25
N GLN A 76 -7.81 -5.14 39.46
CA GLN A 76 -6.87 -5.06 38.35
C GLN A 76 -7.11 -6.27 37.43
N LEU A 77 -8.06 -6.12 36.52
CA LEU A 77 -8.22 -6.99 35.35
C LEU A 77 -8.86 -6.17 34.22
N THR A 78 -8.22 -6.26 33.05
CA THR A 78 -8.58 -5.71 31.72
C THR A 78 -8.16 -4.25 31.48
N ASN A 79 -7.39 -3.85 30.45
CA ASN A 79 -6.92 -4.50 29.22
C ASN A 79 -5.54 -3.94 28.80
N SER A 80 -4.56 -4.82 28.61
CA SER A 80 -3.31 -4.55 27.90
C SER A 80 -3.18 -5.61 26.80
N THR A 81 -3.27 -5.19 25.54
CA THR A 81 -3.22 -6.10 24.38
C THR A 81 -1.76 -6.37 24.01
N ARG A 82 -1.11 -7.27 24.76
CA ARG A 82 0.19 -7.85 24.39
C ARG A 82 -0.03 -8.85 23.23
N THR A 83 0.62 -8.66 22.10
CA THR A 83 0.71 -9.69 21.04
C THR A 83 1.47 -10.88 21.62
N MET A 84 0.86 -12.06 21.57
CA MET A 84 1.43 -13.27 22.16
C MET A 84 2.50 -13.88 21.27
N SER A 85 3.55 -14.42 21.88
CA SER A 85 4.70 -15.06 21.22
C SER A 85 4.72 -16.57 21.48
N ALA A 86 5.72 -17.29 20.99
CA ALA A 86 5.86 -18.73 21.22
C ALA A 86 5.85 -19.11 22.71
N SER A 87 6.33 -18.22 23.60
CA SER A 87 6.32 -18.42 25.05
C SER A 87 4.92 -18.55 25.64
N ASP A 88 3.92 -18.06 24.93
CA ASP A 88 2.53 -18.04 25.37
C ASP A 88 1.73 -19.25 24.91
N CYS A 89 2.30 -20.08 24.02
CA CYS A 89 1.70 -21.34 23.58
C CYS A 89 1.74 -22.39 24.71
N ARG A 90 0.70 -23.23 24.77
CA ARG A 90 0.58 -24.34 25.74
C ARG A 90 0.53 -25.71 25.05
N GLY A 91 0.72 -26.78 25.81
CA GLY A 91 0.57 -28.16 25.33
C GLY A 91 1.86 -28.88 24.95
N GLU A 92 3.01 -28.19 24.87
CA GLU A 92 4.30 -28.86 24.61
C GLU A 92 4.63 -29.91 25.68
N SER A 93 4.43 -29.60 26.96
CA SER A 93 4.70 -30.52 28.08
C SER A 93 3.79 -31.76 28.05
N GLU A 94 2.50 -31.55 27.80
CA GLU A 94 1.48 -32.58 27.70
C GLU A 94 1.75 -33.50 26.49
N MET A 95 2.08 -32.91 25.35
CA MET A 95 2.47 -33.63 24.14
C MET A 95 3.72 -34.48 24.40
N LEU A 96 4.76 -33.93 25.04
CA LEU A 96 5.97 -34.67 25.41
C LEU A 96 5.71 -35.80 26.41
N LYS A 97 4.72 -35.68 27.31
CA LYS A 97 4.31 -36.80 28.20
C LYS A 97 3.69 -37.95 27.40
N ILE A 98 2.85 -37.63 26.40
CA ILE A 98 2.22 -38.63 25.53
C ILE A 98 3.26 -39.32 24.66
N LEU A 99 4.18 -38.56 24.06
CA LEU A 99 5.27 -39.13 23.27
C LEU A 99 6.14 -40.08 24.10
N ARG A 100 6.50 -39.69 25.33
CA ARG A 100 7.22 -40.57 26.27
C ARG A 100 6.44 -41.84 26.60
N ALA A 101 5.13 -41.75 26.81
CA ALA A 101 4.27 -42.92 27.07
C ALA A 101 4.17 -43.87 25.86
N LEU A 102 4.41 -43.36 24.65
CA LEU A 102 4.50 -44.14 23.42
C LEU A 102 5.93 -44.62 23.10
N GLY A 103 6.91 -44.31 23.95
CA GLY A 103 8.32 -44.61 23.69
C GLY A 103 8.90 -43.85 22.50
N MET A 104 8.34 -42.69 22.17
CA MET A 104 8.78 -41.84 21.06
C MET A 104 9.63 -40.69 21.57
N ASP A 105 10.84 -40.57 21.03
CA ASP A 105 11.68 -39.37 21.14
C ASP A 105 11.83 -38.78 19.74
N LEU A 106 11.43 -37.52 19.56
CA LEU A 106 11.37 -36.88 18.25
C LEU A 106 12.56 -35.93 18.09
N PRO A 107 13.41 -36.11 17.06
CA PRO A 107 14.45 -35.14 16.74
C PRO A 107 13.83 -33.75 16.58
N THR A 108 14.29 -32.79 17.38
CA THR A 108 13.71 -31.44 17.46
C THR A 108 14.81 -30.40 17.31
N ILE A 109 14.58 -29.42 16.43
CA ILE A 109 15.46 -28.26 16.25
C ILE A 109 14.79 -27.00 16.77
N SER A 110 15.57 -26.10 17.36
CA SER A 110 15.12 -24.76 17.72
C SER A 110 15.48 -23.76 16.62
N HIS A 111 14.59 -22.80 16.39
CA HIS A 111 14.74 -21.72 15.42
C HIS A 111 13.94 -20.50 15.88
N GLU A 112 14.13 -19.35 15.22
CA GLU A 112 13.27 -18.18 15.43
C GLU A 112 11.80 -18.49 15.11
N GLU A 113 10.86 -17.73 15.66
CA GLU A 113 9.44 -17.93 15.43
C GLU A 113 9.10 -17.89 13.93
N LYS A 114 8.43 -18.94 13.44
CA LYS A 114 7.98 -19.05 12.04
C LYS A 114 6.47 -18.88 11.99
N HIS A 115 5.97 -18.04 11.09
CA HIS A 115 4.53 -17.77 10.98
C HIS A 115 3.92 -18.32 9.68
N THR A 116 4.77 -18.72 8.74
CA THR A 116 4.37 -19.28 7.44
C THR A 116 5.01 -20.65 7.18
N VAL A 117 4.39 -21.43 6.28
CA VAL A 117 4.89 -22.76 5.88
C VAL A 117 6.20 -22.62 5.11
N GLU A 118 6.34 -21.57 4.31
CA GLU A 118 7.55 -21.28 3.53
C GLU A 118 8.75 -20.99 4.42
N GLU A 119 8.56 -20.24 5.51
CA GLU A 119 9.58 -19.97 6.52
C GLU A 119 9.99 -21.23 7.29
N ALA A 120 9.02 -22.06 7.70
CA ALA A 120 9.28 -23.32 8.37
C ALA A 120 10.02 -24.32 7.46
N ASN A 121 9.69 -24.35 6.17
CA ASN A 121 10.31 -25.27 5.22
C ASN A 121 11.79 -24.94 4.91
N LYS A 122 12.26 -23.73 5.21
CA LYS A 122 13.70 -23.40 5.11
C LYS A 122 14.54 -24.19 6.12
N GLU A 123 13.93 -24.67 7.21
CA GLU A 123 14.61 -25.39 8.26
C GLU A 123 14.77 -26.90 7.97
N LEU A 124 14.10 -27.44 6.93
CA LEU A 124 14.09 -28.88 6.61
C LEU A 124 15.51 -29.46 6.46
N GLY A 125 16.43 -28.70 5.86
CA GLY A 125 17.82 -29.13 5.65
C GLY A 125 18.60 -29.37 6.95
N ARG A 126 18.18 -28.79 8.08
CA ARG A 126 18.88 -28.88 9.37
C ARG A 126 18.68 -30.24 10.08
N PHE A 127 17.73 -31.05 9.66
CA PHE A 127 17.51 -32.39 10.22
C PHE A 127 18.54 -33.43 9.73
N GLY A 128 19.31 -33.13 8.68
CA GLY A 128 20.35 -34.03 8.16
C GLY A 128 19.83 -35.34 7.55
N VAL A 129 18.50 -35.51 7.44
CA VAL A 129 17.83 -36.67 6.83
C VAL A 129 16.77 -36.19 5.84
N PRO A 130 16.50 -36.94 4.76
CA PRO A 130 15.41 -36.61 3.84
C PRO A 130 14.08 -36.53 4.60
N CYS A 131 13.43 -35.37 4.55
CA CYS A 131 12.15 -35.11 5.21
C CYS A 131 11.34 -34.11 4.38
N THR A 132 10.04 -34.01 4.68
CA THR A 132 9.12 -33.12 3.95
C THR A 132 8.31 -32.25 4.91
N GLY A 133 8.07 -31.01 4.50
CA GLY A 133 7.25 -30.06 5.23
C GLY A 133 5.76 -30.38 5.13
N THR A 134 5.00 -29.97 6.14
CA THR A 134 3.54 -30.03 6.14
C THR A 134 2.94 -28.62 6.07
N LYS A 135 1.71 -28.54 5.59
CA LYS A 135 0.87 -27.36 5.75
C LYS A 135 -0.39 -27.72 6.50
N ASN A 136 -0.82 -26.79 7.34
CA ASN A 136 -1.93 -26.99 8.24
C ASN A 136 -2.96 -25.87 8.02
N MET A 137 -4.21 -26.25 7.78
CA MET A 137 -5.32 -25.30 7.60
C MET A 137 -6.32 -25.53 8.72
N PHE A 138 -6.54 -24.52 9.55
CA PHE A 138 -7.60 -24.53 10.54
C PHE A 138 -8.81 -23.77 10.00
N LEU A 139 -9.90 -24.49 9.79
CA LEU A 139 -11.09 -24.03 9.10
C LEU A 139 -12.29 -24.07 10.04
N LYS A 140 -13.30 -23.29 9.70
CA LYS A 140 -14.56 -23.16 10.42
C LYS A 140 -15.72 -23.12 9.44
N SER A 141 -16.79 -23.87 9.72
CA SER A 141 -18.04 -23.84 8.93
C SER A 141 -18.93 -22.67 9.34
N LYS A 142 -19.96 -22.37 8.54
CA LYS A 142 -21.02 -21.41 8.92
C LYS A 142 -21.79 -21.85 10.19
N LYS A 143 -21.84 -23.15 10.46
CA LYS A 143 -22.47 -23.74 11.66
C LYS A 143 -21.50 -23.89 12.83
N GLU A 144 -20.36 -23.21 12.77
CA GLU A 144 -19.33 -23.19 13.81
C GLU A 144 -18.60 -24.55 14.01
N ASP A 145 -18.71 -25.50 13.07
CA ASP A 145 -17.88 -26.71 13.06
C ASP A 145 -16.41 -26.33 12.84
N LEU A 146 -15.48 -26.92 13.60
CA LEU A 146 -14.05 -26.70 13.45
C LEU A 146 -13.41 -27.87 12.70
N VAL A 147 -12.49 -27.57 11.79
CA VAL A 147 -11.78 -28.56 10.98
C VAL A 147 -10.29 -28.24 10.98
N LEU A 148 -9.45 -29.22 11.28
CA LEU A 148 -8.00 -29.13 11.08
C LEU A 148 -7.62 -30.03 9.91
N VAL A 149 -7.01 -29.45 8.87
CA VAL A 149 -6.51 -30.20 7.71
C VAL A 149 -4.99 -30.17 7.71
N THR A 150 -4.35 -31.33 7.68
CA THR A 150 -2.89 -31.46 7.60
C THR A 150 -2.51 -32.22 6.34
N ALA A 151 -1.75 -31.55 5.47
CA ALA A 151 -1.33 -32.08 4.18
C ALA A 151 0.16 -31.86 3.94
N LEU A 152 0.76 -32.57 2.97
CA LEU A 152 2.10 -32.21 2.52
C LEU A 152 2.09 -30.78 1.96
N HIS A 153 3.17 -30.03 2.17
CA HIS A 153 3.25 -28.66 1.67
C HIS A 153 3.04 -28.57 0.15
N THR A 154 3.48 -29.59 -0.59
CA THR A 154 3.32 -29.75 -2.04
C THR A 154 1.92 -30.17 -2.50
N THR A 155 1.09 -30.78 -1.65
CA THR A 155 -0.24 -31.28 -2.03
C THR A 155 -1.21 -30.12 -2.31
N ARG A 156 -1.85 -30.08 -3.49
CA ARG A 156 -2.90 -29.09 -3.76
C ARG A 156 -4.20 -29.50 -3.06
N THR A 157 -4.59 -28.78 -2.01
CA THR A 157 -5.83 -29.05 -1.27
C THR A 157 -7.03 -28.34 -1.91
N ASN A 158 -8.16 -29.03 -2.02
CA ASN A 158 -9.40 -28.49 -2.59
C ASN A 158 -10.48 -28.39 -1.50
N MET A 159 -11.03 -27.19 -1.28
CA MET A 159 -12.06 -26.95 -0.25
C MET A 159 -13.33 -27.79 -0.47
N LYS A 160 -13.70 -28.05 -1.73
CA LYS A 160 -14.89 -28.85 -2.04
C LYS A 160 -14.70 -30.32 -1.66
N VAL A 161 -13.51 -30.86 -1.87
CA VAL A 161 -13.17 -32.23 -1.45
C VAL A 161 -13.20 -32.35 0.08
N ILE A 162 -12.72 -31.34 0.81
CA ILE A 162 -12.79 -31.29 2.28
C ILE A 162 -14.25 -31.20 2.76
N GLN A 163 -15.04 -30.36 2.11
CA GLN A 163 -16.48 -30.19 2.37
C GLN A 163 -17.24 -31.50 2.17
N ASP A 164 -17.02 -32.18 1.05
CA ASP A 164 -17.68 -33.43 0.71
C ASP A 164 -17.24 -34.56 1.68
N ALA A 165 -15.94 -34.67 1.97
CA ALA A 165 -15.41 -35.68 2.90
C ALA A 165 -15.95 -35.54 4.33
N LEU A 166 -16.26 -34.32 4.77
CA LEU A 166 -16.79 -34.05 6.11
C LEU A 166 -18.30 -33.79 6.14
N SER A 167 -18.98 -33.85 4.99
CA SER A 167 -20.37 -33.43 4.83
C SER A 167 -20.65 -32.01 5.38
N LEU A 168 -19.70 -31.10 5.19
CA LEU A 168 -19.77 -29.70 5.62
C LEU A 168 -19.92 -28.75 4.43
N LYS A 169 -20.46 -27.56 4.68
CA LYS A 169 -20.58 -26.48 3.69
C LYS A 169 -19.95 -25.20 4.24
N ASP A 170 -19.60 -24.29 3.34
CA ASP A 170 -19.11 -22.94 3.65
C ASP A 170 -17.91 -22.94 4.63
N LEU A 171 -16.84 -23.67 4.29
CA LEU A 171 -15.60 -23.68 5.09
C LEU A 171 -14.78 -22.43 4.77
N ARG A 172 -14.30 -21.77 5.83
CA ARG A 172 -13.40 -20.61 5.78
C ARG A 172 -12.30 -20.77 6.82
N PHE A 173 -11.18 -20.06 6.70
CA PHE A 173 -10.16 -20.06 7.74
C PHE A 173 -10.71 -19.54 9.06
N ALA A 174 -10.39 -20.24 10.14
CA ALA A 174 -10.76 -19.82 11.49
C ALA A 174 -9.90 -18.61 11.91
N PRO A 175 -10.48 -17.63 12.62
CA PRO A 175 -9.74 -16.49 13.14
C PRO A 175 -8.82 -16.89 14.30
N GLU A 176 -7.85 -16.03 14.62
CA GLU A 176 -6.75 -16.33 15.55
C GLU A 176 -7.21 -16.60 17.00
N ASP A 177 -8.26 -15.93 17.44
CA ASP A 177 -8.90 -16.17 18.74
C ASP A 177 -9.38 -17.63 18.87
N VAL A 178 -9.94 -18.20 17.80
CA VAL A 178 -10.40 -19.59 17.79
C VAL A 178 -9.23 -20.56 17.86
N LEU A 179 -8.09 -20.26 17.21
CA LEU A 179 -6.86 -21.04 17.35
C LEU A 179 -6.37 -21.05 18.80
N ARG A 180 -6.34 -19.87 19.43
CA ARG A 180 -5.89 -19.71 20.83
C ARG A 180 -6.81 -20.46 21.79
N THR A 181 -8.13 -20.34 21.61
CA THR A 181 -9.12 -20.99 22.46
C THR A 181 -9.07 -22.51 22.33
N HIS A 182 -9.05 -23.04 21.10
CA HIS A 182 -9.25 -24.48 20.88
C HIS A 182 -7.96 -25.30 20.75
N LEU A 183 -6.86 -24.70 20.29
CA LEU A 183 -5.57 -25.36 20.11
C LEU A 183 -4.47 -24.81 21.02
N GLY A 184 -4.66 -23.66 21.68
CA GLY A 184 -3.67 -23.11 22.61
C GLY A 184 -2.35 -22.67 21.95
N VAL A 185 -2.38 -22.40 20.65
CA VAL A 185 -1.20 -22.01 19.85
C VAL A 185 -1.46 -20.74 19.04
N VAL A 186 -0.38 -20.09 18.62
CA VAL A 186 -0.41 -18.93 17.71
C VAL A 186 -0.30 -19.36 16.24
N GLN A 187 -0.50 -18.41 15.32
CA GLN A 187 -0.29 -18.65 13.89
C GLN A 187 1.15 -19.12 13.62
N GLY A 188 1.28 -20.21 12.84
CA GLY A 188 2.55 -20.91 12.61
C GLY A 188 2.74 -22.14 13.50
N GLY A 189 2.11 -22.20 14.69
CA GLY A 189 2.18 -23.35 15.60
C GLY A 189 1.10 -24.42 15.38
N VAL A 190 0.25 -24.26 14.34
CA VAL A 190 -0.92 -25.10 14.10
C VAL A 190 -0.50 -26.43 13.48
N THR A 191 -0.58 -27.51 14.25
CA THR A 191 -0.34 -28.89 13.79
C THR A 191 -1.26 -29.88 14.52
N PRO A 192 -1.36 -31.15 14.08
CA PRO A 192 -2.11 -32.16 14.83
C PRO A 192 -1.58 -32.40 16.24
N LEU A 193 -0.33 -32.05 16.54
CA LEU A 193 0.23 -32.16 17.90
C LEU A 193 -0.49 -31.23 18.89
N ALA A 194 -0.98 -30.08 18.41
CA ALA A 194 -1.72 -29.11 19.22
C ALA A 194 -3.11 -29.62 19.66
N LEU A 195 -3.60 -30.73 19.11
CA LEU A 195 -4.86 -31.36 19.53
C LEU A 195 -4.79 -31.91 20.95
N VAL A 196 -3.60 -32.03 21.55
CA VAL A 196 -3.45 -32.31 22.99
C VAL A 196 -4.18 -31.28 23.87
N ASN A 197 -4.35 -30.04 23.38
CA ASN A 197 -5.05 -28.97 24.07
C ASN A 197 -6.57 -28.99 23.84
N ASN A 198 -7.08 -29.86 22.95
CA ASN A 198 -8.49 -29.89 22.57
C ASN A 198 -9.25 -31.01 23.30
N GLU A 199 -9.44 -30.85 24.61
CA GLU A 199 -10.13 -31.83 25.47
C GLU A 199 -11.57 -32.11 25.03
N SER A 200 -12.26 -31.11 24.46
CA SER A 200 -13.64 -31.25 23.98
C SER A 200 -13.78 -32.09 22.71
N LYS A 201 -12.67 -32.43 22.05
CA LYS A 201 -12.62 -33.21 20.80
C LYS A 201 -13.58 -32.70 19.71
N ASN A 202 -13.79 -31.40 19.66
CA ASN A 202 -14.76 -30.74 18.79
C ASN A 202 -14.18 -30.32 17.42
N ILE A 203 -12.92 -30.66 17.14
CA ILE A 203 -12.26 -30.38 15.87
C ILE A 203 -12.30 -31.65 15.01
N LYS A 204 -12.76 -31.55 13.76
CA LYS A 204 -12.68 -32.65 12.80
C LYS A 204 -11.29 -32.66 12.15
N LEU A 205 -10.50 -33.71 12.36
CA LEU A 205 -9.16 -33.82 11.78
C LEU A 205 -9.21 -34.51 10.40
N VAL A 206 -8.59 -33.88 9.40
CA VAL A 206 -8.39 -34.43 8.06
C VAL A 206 -6.89 -34.56 7.79
N LEU A 207 -6.47 -35.76 7.42
CA LEU A 207 -5.10 -36.03 6.97
C LEU A 207 -5.10 -36.30 5.47
N ASP A 208 -4.15 -35.70 4.77
CA ASP A 208 -3.87 -36.02 3.37
C ASP A 208 -3.36 -37.46 3.23
N LYS A 209 -3.91 -38.21 2.27
CA LYS A 209 -3.44 -39.56 1.95
C LYS A 209 -1.96 -39.59 1.58
N ALA A 210 -1.47 -38.61 0.81
CA ALA A 210 -0.06 -38.54 0.44
C ALA A 210 0.86 -38.32 1.66
N LEU A 211 0.36 -37.64 2.69
CA LEU A 211 1.07 -37.50 3.97
C LEU A 211 1.09 -38.81 4.74
N VAL A 212 -0.06 -39.50 4.82
CA VAL A 212 -0.19 -40.78 5.53
C VAL A 212 0.67 -41.88 4.89
N GLU A 213 0.79 -41.86 3.57
CA GLU A 213 1.56 -42.82 2.76
C GLU A 213 3.02 -42.38 2.54
N SER A 214 3.44 -41.23 3.09
CA SER A 214 4.80 -40.70 2.90
C SER A 214 5.87 -41.68 3.40
N THR A 215 6.84 -41.98 2.53
CA THR A 215 7.99 -42.84 2.87
C THR A 215 9.11 -42.09 3.61
N VAL A 216 9.03 -40.75 3.65
CA VAL A 216 9.94 -39.89 4.42
C VAL A 216 9.22 -39.29 5.64
N PRO A 217 9.94 -38.99 6.73
CA PRO A 217 9.37 -38.29 7.87
C PRO A 217 8.85 -36.89 7.51
N VAL A 218 7.83 -36.44 8.25
CA VAL A 218 7.25 -35.11 8.13
C VAL A 218 7.72 -34.20 9.25
N VAL A 219 7.77 -32.90 8.95
CA VAL A 219 8.12 -31.88 9.95
C VAL A 219 6.85 -31.20 10.48
N LEU A 220 6.74 -31.16 11.82
CA LEU A 220 5.64 -30.58 12.57
C LEU A 220 6.17 -29.70 13.70
N HIS A 221 5.45 -28.63 14.02
CA HIS A 221 5.71 -27.80 15.19
C HIS A 221 5.14 -28.46 16.47
N PRO A 222 5.92 -28.58 17.57
CA PRO A 222 5.53 -29.24 18.81
C PRO A 222 4.71 -28.32 19.73
N CYS A 223 3.56 -27.85 19.23
CA CYS A 223 2.71 -26.83 19.89
C CYS A 223 3.38 -25.45 20.07
N ARG A 224 4.57 -25.22 19.48
CA ARG A 224 5.27 -23.95 19.47
C ARG A 224 5.90 -23.71 18.11
N ASN A 225 5.92 -22.46 17.67
CA ASN A 225 6.44 -22.07 16.35
C ASN A 225 7.92 -21.64 16.35
N ASP A 226 8.62 -21.77 17.48
CA ASP A 226 10.08 -21.59 17.64
C ASP A 226 10.85 -22.92 17.64
N LYS A 227 10.16 -24.04 17.39
CA LYS A 227 10.73 -25.38 17.32
C LYS A 227 10.08 -26.19 16.20
N SER A 228 10.81 -27.14 15.62
CA SER A 228 10.30 -28.10 14.65
C SER A 228 10.76 -29.50 15.03
N CYS A 229 9.86 -30.48 15.01
CA CYS A 229 10.16 -31.87 15.28
C CYS A 229 9.92 -32.76 14.06
N LEU A 230 10.78 -33.76 13.90
CA LEU A 230 10.70 -34.77 12.85
C LEU A 230 9.84 -35.95 13.33
N MET A 231 8.80 -36.32 12.58
CA MET A 231 7.88 -37.40 12.94
C MET A 231 7.52 -38.25 11.71
N THR A 232 7.52 -39.57 11.83
CA THR A 232 7.03 -40.44 10.75
C THR A 232 5.49 -40.43 10.69
N PRO A 233 4.87 -40.68 9.52
CA PRO A 233 3.41 -40.78 9.43
C PRO A 233 2.79 -41.84 10.33
N LYS A 234 3.51 -42.95 10.60
CA LYS A 234 3.09 -43.98 11.55
C LYS A 234 3.08 -43.45 12.99
N GLN A 235 4.15 -42.77 13.41
CA GLN A 235 4.22 -42.14 14.73
C GLN A 235 3.11 -41.10 14.92
N LEU A 236 2.82 -40.28 13.91
CA LEU A 236 1.73 -39.31 13.96
C LEU A 236 0.38 -40.00 14.20
N GLN A 237 0.10 -41.10 13.50
CA GLN A 237 -1.12 -41.87 13.71
C GLN A 237 -1.17 -42.56 15.08
N ASP A 238 -0.05 -43.09 15.58
CA ASP A 238 0.03 -43.67 16.92
C ASP A 238 -0.23 -42.62 18.01
N PHE A 239 0.30 -41.40 17.83
CA PHE A 239 0.04 -40.26 18.70
C PHE A 239 -1.45 -39.88 18.71
N LEU A 240 -2.08 -39.75 17.54
CA LEU A 240 -3.50 -39.43 17.43
C LEU A 240 -4.40 -40.53 18.03
N ARG A 241 -4.03 -41.81 17.83
CA ARG A 241 -4.72 -42.94 18.47
C ARG A 241 -4.59 -42.91 20.00
N LYS A 242 -3.41 -42.56 20.53
CA LYS A 242 -3.19 -42.43 21.98
C LYS A 242 -3.96 -41.26 22.59
N LEU A 243 -4.15 -40.18 21.82
CA LEU A 243 -5.06 -39.08 22.16
C LEU A 243 -6.54 -39.44 22.00
N GLU A 244 -6.85 -40.63 21.45
CA GLU A 244 -8.19 -41.06 21.09
C GLU A 244 -8.90 -40.01 20.21
N TYR A 245 -8.17 -39.48 19.23
CA TYR A 245 -8.63 -38.42 18.34
C TYR A 245 -8.94 -39.01 16.94
N PRO A 246 -10.21 -39.02 16.50
CA PRO A 246 -10.56 -39.57 15.19
C PRO A 246 -10.08 -38.65 14.06
N PHE A 247 -9.68 -39.25 12.94
CA PHE A 247 -9.28 -38.52 11.74
C PHE A 247 -9.81 -39.19 10.47
N VAL A 248 -10.04 -38.37 9.44
CA VAL A 248 -10.44 -38.82 8.10
C VAL A 248 -9.26 -38.67 7.15
N VAL A 249 -8.94 -39.72 6.40
CA VAL A 249 -7.92 -39.65 5.35
C VAL A 249 -8.57 -39.25 4.03
N VAL A 250 -8.07 -38.19 3.40
CA VAL A 250 -8.61 -37.65 2.14
C VAL A 250 -7.53 -37.71 1.06
N ASP A 251 -7.89 -38.28 -0.09
CA ASP A 251 -7.04 -38.29 -1.27
C ASP A 251 -7.25 -37.01 -2.08
N PHE A 252 -6.31 -36.07 -1.97
CA PHE A 252 -6.34 -34.81 -2.72
C PHE A 252 -5.78 -34.94 -4.15
N SER A 253 -5.26 -36.11 -4.52
CA SER A 253 -4.72 -36.37 -5.86
C SER A 253 -5.78 -36.88 -6.85
N ALA A 254 -6.93 -37.37 -6.35
CA ALA A 254 -8.04 -37.81 -7.18
C ALA A 254 -8.82 -36.61 -7.76
N GLU A 255 -8.94 -36.54 -9.08
CA GLU A 255 -9.86 -35.60 -9.75
C GLU A 255 -11.28 -35.80 -9.20
N ALA A 256 -11.96 -34.70 -8.84
CA ALA A 256 -13.30 -34.73 -8.28
C ALA A 256 -14.30 -35.32 -9.29
N THR A 257 -14.54 -36.62 -9.20
CA THR A 257 -15.62 -37.29 -9.93
C THR A 257 -16.94 -36.95 -9.25
N GLY A 258 -17.72 -36.09 -9.89
CA GLY A 258 -19.08 -35.78 -9.45
C GLY A 258 -19.98 -37.00 -9.59
N GLY A 259 -20.22 -37.71 -8.48
CA GLY A 259 -21.21 -38.78 -8.38
C GLY A 259 -22.59 -38.22 -8.02
N THR A 260 -23.55 -38.33 -8.95
CA THR A 260 -24.99 -38.17 -8.69
C THR A 260 -25.52 -39.53 -8.20
N PRO A 261 -26.45 -39.60 -7.22
CA PRO A 261 -26.85 -40.86 -6.61
C PRO A 261 -27.75 -41.67 -7.55
N SER A 262 -27.37 -42.91 -7.85
CA SER A 262 -28.24 -43.88 -8.53
C SER A 262 -28.91 -44.77 -7.50
N GLY A 263 -30.16 -44.46 -7.20
CA GLY A 263 -31.12 -45.39 -6.62
C GLY A 263 -32.11 -45.83 -7.69
N ASP A 264 -32.09 -47.15 -7.92
CA ASP A 264 -33.20 -48.00 -8.33
C ASP A 264 -33.46 -48.37 -9.81
N ASN A 265 -33.85 -49.63 -9.92
CA ASN A 265 -34.08 -50.52 -11.04
C ASN A 265 -34.96 -49.94 -12.16
N THR A 266 -34.64 -50.23 -13.43
CA THR A 266 -35.38 -51.22 -14.25
C THR A 266 -34.91 -51.27 -15.72
N ARG A 267 -34.74 -52.51 -16.20
CA ARG A 267 -34.95 -53.06 -17.57
C ARG A 267 -34.84 -52.16 -18.82
N ALA A 268 -33.81 -52.50 -19.61
CA ALA A 268 -33.89 -53.07 -20.96
C ALA A 268 -34.48 -52.30 -22.17
N LYS A 269 -33.60 -52.17 -23.17
CA LYS A 269 -33.75 -52.37 -24.63
C LYS A 269 -34.31 -51.25 -25.54
N SER A 270 -33.52 -51.06 -26.62
CA SER A 270 -33.89 -50.84 -28.04
C SER A 270 -34.59 -49.53 -28.39
N SER A 271 -33.94 -48.60 -29.09
CA SER A 271 -33.71 -48.55 -30.55
C SER A 271 -34.70 -47.63 -31.25
N THR A 272 -34.12 -46.66 -31.99
CA THR A 272 -34.59 -46.08 -33.26
C THR A 272 -35.85 -45.19 -33.31
N SER A 273 -35.58 -43.99 -33.87
CA SER A 273 -36.35 -43.20 -34.85
C SER A 273 -37.67 -42.55 -34.43
N LEU A 274 -37.76 -41.23 -34.58
CA LEU A 274 -38.42 -40.58 -35.72
C LEU A 274 -38.36 -39.04 -35.65
N LYS A 275 -38.06 -38.44 -36.81
CA LYS A 275 -38.45 -37.11 -37.30
C LYS A 275 -39.99 -36.93 -37.17
N GLU A 276 -40.65 -35.77 -37.11
CA GLU A 276 -40.50 -34.56 -37.92
C GLU A 276 -41.53 -33.48 -37.45
N THR A 277 -41.17 -32.22 -37.65
CA THR A 277 -42.01 -31.05 -38.04
C THR A 277 -43.26 -30.60 -37.27
N GLY A 278 -43.30 -29.31 -36.94
CA GLY A 278 -44.52 -28.53 -36.70
C GLY A 278 -44.24 -27.05 -36.43
N LYS A 279 -44.45 -26.19 -37.44
CA LYS A 279 -44.07 -24.77 -37.56
C LYS A 279 -45.26 -23.84 -37.21
N LYS A 280 -45.04 -22.70 -36.52
CA LYS A 280 -45.75 -21.39 -36.65
C LYS A 280 -45.19 -20.39 -35.60
N THR A 281 -44.33 -19.45 -35.99
CA THR A 281 -44.56 -18.02 -36.37
C THR A 281 -44.83 -17.04 -35.20
N SER A 282 -43.89 -16.09 -35.03
CA SER A 282 -44.00 -14.61 -34.95
C SER A 282 -43.21 -13.95 -33.79
N GLN A 283 -42.38 -12.98 -34.18
CA GLN A 283 -41.39 -12.16 -33.45
C GLN A 283 -42.01 -11.13 -32.45
N PRO A 284 -41.24 -10.20 -31.85
CA PRO A 284 -40.04 -10.35 -31.01
C PRO A 284 -40.19 -9.57 -29.67
N ALA A 285 -39.71 -10.11 -28.54
CA ALA A 285 -39.50 -9.32 -27.33
C ALA A 285 -38.43 -9.94 -26.43
N ALA A 286 -37.63 -9.06 -25.85
CA ALA A 286 -36.41 -9.31 -25.11
C ALA A 286 -36.58 -10.20 -23.86
N ALA A 287 -35.64 -11.14 -23.68
CA ALA A 287 -35.26 -11.66 -22.38
C ALA A 287 -33.87 -12.29 -22.44
N ALA A 288 -33.14 -12.06 -21.35
CA ALA A 288 -31.81 -12.54 -21.03
C ALA A 288 -31.55 -14.02 -21.34
N THR A 289 -30.36 -14.31 -21.86
CA THR A 289 -29.74 -15.63 -21.85
C THR A 289 -28.46 -15.59 -21.02
N THR A 290 -28.61 -16.04 -19.78
CA THR A 290 -27.61 -16.85 -19.06
C THR A 290 -27.19 -18.03 -19.92
N GLY A 291 -25.89 -18.33 -19.98
CA GLY A 291 -25.37 -19.53 -20.63
C GLY A 291 -23.88 -19.47 -20.94
N GLY A 292 -23.05 -19.28 -19.90
CA GLY A 292 -21.61 -19.45 -20.02
C GLY A 292 -21.29 -20.92 -20.29
N ALA A 293 -20.98 -21.23 -21.55
CA ALA A 293 -20.25 -22.44 -21.90
C ALA A 293 -18.80 -22.27 -21.43
N ASN A 294 -18.31 -23.26 -20.67
CA ASN A 294 -16.92 -23.39 -20.25
C ASN A 294 -15.99 -23.30 -21.46
N VAL A 295 -15.26 -22.19 -21.58
CA VAL A 295 -14.08 -22.10 -22.43
C VAL A 295 -12.88 -22.46 -21.57
N THR A 296 -12.28 -23.60 -21.86
CA THR A 296 -10.96 -23.98 -21.39
C THR A 296 -9.93 -22.94 -21.86
N GLY A 297 -9.47 -22.08 -20.95
CA GLY A 297 -8.44 -21.08 -21.25
C GLY A 297 -8.53 -19.75 -20.50
N GLU A 298 -9.08 -19.69 -19.29
CA GLU A 298 -8.97 -18.46 -18.48
C GLU A 298 -7.50 -18.20 -18.12
N THR A 299 -6.92 -17.21 -18.76
CA THR A 299 -5.61 -16.69 -18.39
C THR A 299 -5.75 -16.02 -17.02
N LYS A 300 -4.87 -16.36 -16.06
CA LYS A 300 -4.82 -15.72 -14.71
C LYS A 300 -4.41 -14.23 -14.74
N LEU A 301 -4.50 -13.59 -15.90
CA LEU A 301 -3.94 -12.27 -16.21
C LEU A 301 -4.89 -11.15 -15.81
N GLY A 302 -6.21 -11.37 -15.92
CA GLY A 302 -7.23 -10.42 -15.49
C GLY A 302 -7.36 -10.32 -13.97
N ILE A 303 -8.06 -9.30 -13.49
CA ILE A 303 -8.37 -9.13 -12.07
C ILE A 303 -9.48 -10.13 -11.70
N LEU A 304 -9.26 -10.92 -10.65
CA LEU A 304 -10.16 -12.01 -10.27
C LEU A 304 -11.18 -11.58 -9.21
N VAL A 305 -10.84 -10.53 -8.45
CA VAL A 305 -11.63 -10.04 -7.33
C VAL A 305 -12.22 -8.69 -7.70
N LYS A 306 -13.53 -8.53 -7.51
CA LYS A 306 -14.19 -7.26 -7.79
C LYS A 306 -13.88 -6.22 -6.72
N ARG A 307 -13.81 -4.96 -7.14
CA ARG A 307 -13.51 -3.80 -6.30
C ARG A 307 -14.50 -3.62 -5.16
N GLU A 308 -15.78 -3.88 -5.40
CA GLU A 308 -16.85 -3.72 -4.41
C GLU A 308 -16.94 -4.90 -3.43
N GLU A 309 -16.55 -6.10 -3.86
CA GLU A 309 -16.67 -7.33 -3.06
C GLU A 309 -15.51 -7.50 -2.07
N ASN A 310 -14.27 -7.17 -2.47
CA ASN A 310 -13.11 -7.23 -1.59
C ASN A 310 -12.04 -6.23 -2.05
N PHE A 311 -12.21 -4.99 -1.60
CA PHE A 311 -11.35 -3.87 -1.99
C PHE A 311 -9.86 -4.07 -1.67
N PRO A 312 -9.45 -4.56 -0.48
CA PRO A 312 -8.04 -4.77 -0.19
C PRO A 312 -7.38 -5.77 -1.15
N GLN A 313 -8.03 -6.90 -1.44
CA GLN A 313 -7.49 -7.90 -2.36
C GLN A 313 -7.50 -7.40 -3.81
N TRP A 314 -8.58 -6.72 -4.23
CA TRP A 314 -8.64 -6.05 -5.54
C TRP A 314 -7.47 -5.08 -5.72
N TYR A 315 -7.21 -4.22 -4.73
CA TYR A 315 -6.12 -3.24 -4.80
C TYR A 315 -4.77 -3.91 -5.00
N VAL A 316 -4.49 -4.97 -4.24
CA VAL A 316 -3.27 -5.77 -4.36
C VAL A 316 -3.15 -6.40 -5.75
N GLU A 317 -4.21 -7.01 -6.26
CA GLU A 317 -4.20 -7.60 -7.60
C GLU A 317 -3.93 -6.55 -8.69
N VAL A 318 -4.58 -5.39 -8.60
CA VAL A 318 -4.42 -4.31 -9.59
C VAL A 318 -2.97 -3.83 -9.64
N ILE A 319 -2.35 -3.47 -8.51
CA ILE A 319 -1.00 -2.91 -8.51
C ILE A 319 0.08 -3.95 -8.85
N THR A 320 -0.13 -5.23 -8.51
CA THR A 320 0.83 -6.30 -8.82
C THR A 320 0.71 -6.74 -10.28
N LYS A 321 -0.50 -7.00 -10.77
CA LYS A 321 -0.74 -7.43 -12.17
C LYS A 321 -0.47 -6.30 -13.18
N ALA A 322 -0.63 -5.03 -12.78
CA ALA A 322 -0.18 -3.89 -13.58
C ALA A 322 1.35 -3.72 -13.61
N GLU A 323 2.10 -4.51 -12.82
CA GLU A 323 3.55 -4.43 -12.64
C GLU A 323 4.01 -3.07 -12.08
N MET A 324 3.24 -2.50 -11.15
CA MET A 324 3.57 -1.25 -10.47
C MET A 324 4.48 -1.47 -9.28
N ILE A 325 4.25 -2.55 -8.53
CA ILE A 325 5.05 -2.90 -7.37
C ILE A 325 5.48 -4.35 -7.39
N GLU A 326 6.49 -4.67 -6.60
CA GLU A 326 6.81 -6.02 -6.14
C GLU A 326 6.83 -6.02 -4.60
N TYR A 327 6.36 -7.11 -3.99
CA TYR A 327 6.50 -7.29 -2.54
C TYR A 327 7.97 -7.56 -2.20
N TYR A 328 8.45 -6.91 -1.15
CA TYR A 328 9.79 -7.10 -0.64
C TYR A 328 9.78 -8.03 0.59
N ASP A 329 10.93 -8.60 0.92
CA ASP A 329 11.09 -9.51 2.07
C ASP A 329 11.02 -8.76 3.42
N VAL A 330 11.31 -7.46 3.44
CA VAL A 330 11.06 -6.59 4.59
C VAL A 330 9.61 -6.09 4.57
N SER A 331 8.83 -6.49 5.57
CA SER A 331 7.43 -6.07 5.72
C SER A 331 7.28 -4.54 5.72
N GLY A 332 6.30 -4.05 4.96
CA GLY A 332 6.03 -2.62 4.80
C GLY A 332 6.93 -1.90 3.80
N CYS A 333 7.88 -2.60 3.17
CA CYS A 333 8.69 -2.09 2.08
C CYS A 333 8.29 -2.75 0.75
N TYR A 334 8.37 -1.99 -0.34
CA TYR A 334 7.91 -2.43 -1.67
C TYR A 334 8.85 -1.92 -2.75
N ILE A 335 9.12 -2.75 -3.76
CA ILE A 335 9.88 -2.32 -4.94
C ILE A 335 8.95 -1.53 -5.83
N ILE A 336 9.25 -0.25 -6.09
CA ILE A 336 8.51 0.58 -7.04
C ILE A 336 9.06 0.30 -8.45
N ARG A 337 8.32 -0.46 -9.25
CA ARG A 337 8.72 -0.88 -10.60
C ARG A 337 8.61 0.28 -11.60
N PRO A 338 9.22 0.18 -12.81
CA PRO A 338 9.24 1.27 -13.79
C PRO A 338 7.86 1.86 -14.14
N TRP A 339 6.79 1.05 -14.10
CA TRP A 339 5.43 1.49 -14.40
C TRP A 339 4.94 2.55 -13.42
N ALA A 340 5.16 2.34 -12.11
CA ALA A 340 4.81 3.29 -11.07
C ALA A 340 5.86 4.39 -10.89
N PHE A 341 7.14 4.07 -11.00
CA PHE A 341 8.20 5.06 -10.83
C PHE A 341 8.14 6.14 -11.94
N PHE A 342 7.68 5.79 -13.14
CA PHE A 342 7.42 6.78 -14.18
C PHE A 342 6.38 7.82 -13.72
N ILE A 343 5.29 7.40 -13.06
CA ILE A 343 4.26 8.31 -12.51
C ILE A 343 4.92 9.25 -11.50
N TRP A 344 5.72 8.72 -10.57
CA TRP A 344 6.47 9.52 -9.61
C TRP A 344 7.39 10.53 -10.30
N SER A 345 8.14 10.12 -11.31
CA SER A 345 9.03 11.02 -12.06
C SER A 345 8.27 12.15 -12.79
N ARG A 346 7.02 11.91 -13.20
CA ARG A 346 6.15 12.93 -13.80
C ARG A 346 5.68 13.94 -12.75
N ILE A 347 5.36 13.47 -11.55
CA ILE A 347 5.02 14.32 -10.41
C ILE A 347 6.22 15.18 -10.02
N GLN A 348 7.41 14.58 -9.92
CA GLN A 348 8.66 15.29 -9.64
C GLN A 348 8.91 16.44 -10.61
N LYS A 349 8.82 16.17 -11.92
CA LYS A 349 9.00 17.22 -12.95
C LYS A 349 7.92 18.30 -12.88
N PHE A 350 6.66 17.91 -12.67
CA PHE A 350 5.54 18.84 -12.67
C PHE A 350 5.52 19.76 -11.45
N PHE A 351 5.79 19.22 -10.27
CA PHE A 351 5.86 19.96 -9.02
C PHE A 351 7.18 20.73 -8.90
N GLY A 352 8.31 20.10 -9.24
CA GLY A 352 9.63 20.72 -9.28
C GLY A 352 9.66 22.00 -10.12
N ALA A 353 9.14 21.94 -11.36
CA ALA A 353 9.08 23.14 -12.22
C ALA A 353 8.13 24.24 -11.71
N ARG A 354 7.25 23.97 -10.73
CA ARG A 354 6.42 25.00 -10.08
C ARG A 354 7.20 25.67 -8.97
N ILE A 355 7.78 24.90 -8.06
CA ILE A 355 8.56 25.43 -6.94
C ILE A 355 9.85 26.14 -7.40
N GLU A 356 10.49 25.67 -8.47
CA GLU A 356 11.65 26.34 -9.08
C GLU A 356 11.27 27.73 -9.60
N ARG A 357 10.10 27.89 -10.23
CA ARG A 357 9.58 29.19 -10.67
C ARG A 357 9.23 30.12 -9.51
N MET A 358 8.97 29.57 -8.33
CA MET A 358 8.79 30.36 -7.11
C MET A 358 10.13 30.83 -6.55
N GLY A 359 11.28 30.27 -6.99
CA GLY A 359 12.60 30.54 -6.43
C GLY A 359 12.97 29.62 -5.25
N ILE A 360 12.32 28.47 -5.12
CA ILE A 360 12.68 27.43 -4.14
C ILE A 360 13.81 26.59 -4.73
N GLU A 361 14.85 26.34 -3.95
CA GLU A 361 16.05 25.63 -4.40
C GLU A 361 16.08 24.18 -3.88
N ASP A 362 16.38 23.23 -4.78
CA ASP A 362 16.59 21.84 -4.38
C ASP A 362 17.93 21.68 -3.64
N CYS A 363 17.91 20.93 -2.55
CA CYS A 363 19.07 20.60 -1.72
C CYS A 363 19.04 19.12 -1.30
N TYR A 364 20.08 18.69 -0.59
CA TYR A 364 20.12 17.36 0.02
C TYR A 364 20.80 17.36 1.37
N PHE A 365 20.07 16.94 2.41
CA PHE A 365 20.60 16.71 3.76
C PHE A 365 20.81 15.22 4.02
N PRO A 366 21.77 14.83 4.88
CA PRO A 366 22.00 13.45 5.26
C PRO A 366 20.77 12.75 5.85
N MET A 367 20.69 11.44 5.66
CA MET A 367 19.59 10.62 6.18
C MET A 367 19.70 10.33 7.69
N PHE A 368 20.92 10.35 8.24
CA PHE A 368 21.15 10.03 9.63
C PHE A 368 20.98 11.26 10.53
N VAL A 369 20.32 11.06 11.66
CA VAL A 369 20.08 12.08 12.70
C VAL A 369 20.74 11.62 13.98
N SER A 370 21.48 12.50 14.66
CA SER A 370 22.04 12.15 15.97
C SER A 370 20.92 12.07 17.00
N LYS A 371 21.08 11.18 17.98
CA LYS A 371 20.16 11.07 19.13
C LYS A 371 19.93 12.40 19.83
N SER A 372 21.02 13.17 20.02
CA SER A 372 20.97 14.49 20.64
C SER A 372 20.13 15.51 19.86
N CYS A 373 20.13 15.48 18.52
CA CYS A 373 19.31 16.40 17.72
C CYS A 373 17.83 16.02 17.78
N LEU A 374 17.52 14.72 17.74
CA LEU A 374 16.15 14.22 17.82
C LEU A 374 15.51 14.47 19.20
N GLU A 375 16.28 14.32 20.28
CA GLU A 375 15.82 14.56 21.66
C GLU A 375 15.59 16.04 21.98
N ARG A 376 16.13 16.98 21.19
CA ARG A 376 15.80 18.41 21.35
C ARG A 376 14.34 18.71 21.01
N GLU A 377 13.72 17.84 20.23
CA GLU A 377 12.32 17.94 19.82
C GLU A 377 11.43 17.05 20.69
N LYS A 378 11.88 16.60 21.88
CA LYS A 378 11.16 15.61 22.72
C LYS A 378 9.68 15.94 22.93
N ASP A 379 9.33 17.22 23.15
CA ASP A 379 7.95 17.68 23.36
C ASP A 379 7.07 17.63 22.08
N HIS A 380 7.65 17.51 20.87
CA HIS A 380 6.92 17.23 19.62
C HIS A 380 7.17 15.81 19.07
N VAL A 381 8.21 15.12 19.56
CA VAL A 381 8.63 13.76 19.18
C VAL A 381 7.90 12.67 19.97
N GLU A 382 7.16 12.99 21.04
CA GLU A 382 6.35 11.97 21.75
C GLU A 382 5.45 11.13 20.83
N GLY A 383 5.00 11.69 19.69
CA GLY A 383 4.27 10.97 18.65
C GLY A 383 5.13 10.13 17.69
N PHE A 384 6.39 10.52 17.44
CA PHE A 384 7.31 9.87 16.49
C PHE A 384 8.27 8.88 17.13
N ALA A 385 8.57 9.02 18.42
CA ALA A 385 9.50 8.19 19.17
C ALA A 385 9.34 6.68 18.95
N PRO A 386 8.13 6.09 18.92
CA PRO A 386 7.98 4.65 18.67
C PRO A 386 8.24 4.23 17.22
N GLU A 387 8.25 5.16 16.26
CA GLU A 387 8.37 4.89 14.82
C GLU A 387 9.79 5.12 14.28
N VAL A 388 10.73 5.59 15.11
CA VAL A 388 12.10 5.89 14.67
C VAL A 388 12.95 4.62 14.54
N ALA A 389 13.51 4.39 13.35
CA ALA A 389 14.49 3.34 13.12
C ALA A 389 15.90 3.79 13.55
N TRP A 390 16.61 2.94 14.28
CA TRP A 390 17.94 3.22 14.81
C TRP A 390 19.01 2.32 14.17
N VAL A 391 20.13 2.92 13.81
CA VAL A 391 21.37 2.21 13.45
C VAL A 391 22.26 2.19 14.69
N THR A 392 22.54 0.99 15.18
CA THR A 392 23.36 0.75 16.38
C THR A 392 24.65 -0.01 16.10
N LYS A 393 24.82 -0.56 14.89
CA LYS A 393 25.97 -1.38 14.49
C LYS A 393 26.49 -0.99 13.11
N ALA A 394 27.80 -1.11 12.92
CA ALA A 394 28.47 -1.09 11.62
C ALA A 394 29.23 -2.40 11.42
N GLY A 395 28.74 -3.25 10.51
CA GLY A 395 29.17 -4.65 10.47
C GLY A 395 28.82 -5.34 11.79
N GLU A 396 29.82 -5.95 12.44
CA GLU A 396 29.66 -6.60 13.75
C GLU A 396 30.03 -5.71 14.94
N THR A 397 30.47 -4.46 14.70
CA THR A 397 30.90 -3.55 15.77
C THR A 397 29.77 -2.60 16.17
N ASP A 398 29.47 -2.53 17.47
CA ASP A 398 28.53 -1.57 18.03
C ASP A 398 29.05 -0.14 17.87
N LEU A 399 28.17 0.78 17.46
CA LEU A 399 28.48 2.20 17.38
C LEU A 399 28.52 2.80 18.79
N GLU A 400 29.53 3.64 19.06
CA GLU A 400 29.62 4.38 20.32
C GLU A 400 28.37 5.24 20.58
N VAL A 401 27.84 5.84 19.51
CA VAL A 401 26.63 6.66 19.53
C VAL A 401 25.66 6.18 18.46
N PRO A 402 24.49 5.63 18.84
CA PRO A 402 23.43 5.29 17.90
C PRO A 402 22.97 6.50 17.08
N VAL A 403 22.68 6.28 15.80
CA VAL A 403 22.10 7.28 14.92
C VAL A 403 20.73 6.84 14.43
N ALA A 404 19.78 7.77 14.39
CA ALA A 404 18.44 7.52 13.86
C ALA A 404 18.41 7.70 12.34
N ILE A 405 17.51 7.00 11.67
CA ILE A 405 17.14 7.29 10.28
C ILE A 405 16.01 8.33 10.31
N ARG A 406 16.08 9.36 9.46
CA ARG A 406 15.09 10.44 9.44
C ARG A 406 13.64 9.92 9.29
N PRO A 407 12.73 10.28 10.22
CA PRO A 407 11.29 10.21 10.00
C PRO A 407 10.73 11.47 9.31
N THR A 408 11.52 12.56 9.37
CA THR A 408 11.33 13.90 8.78
C THR A 408 12.63 14.70 9.00
N SER A 409 12.88 15.79 8.26
CA SER A 409 14.19 16.48 8.29
C SER A 409 14.26 17.77 9.12
N GLU A 410 13.23 18.17 9.88
CA GLU A 410 13.26 19.37 10.74
C GLU A 410 14.50 19.39 11.67
N THR A 411 14.69 18.32 12.44
CA THR A 411 15.84 18.16 13.37
C THR A 411 17.19 18.05 12.66
N VAL A 412 17.20 17.72 11.36
CA VAL A 412 18.40 17.64 10.53
C VAL A 412 18.77 19.00 9.97
N MET A 413 17.78 19.77 9.51
CA MET A 413 17.97 21.03 8.76
C MET A 413 18.11 22.23 9.69
N TYR A 414 17.28 22.34 10.73
CA TYR A 414 17.15 23.55 11.54
C TYR A 414 18.39 23.93 12.37
N PRO A 415 19.24 22.98 12.85
CA PRO A 415 20.54 23.33 13.41
C PRO A 415 21.45 24.09 12.42
N TYR A 416 21.28 23.88 11.12
CA TYR A 416 22.04 24.55 10.08
C TYR A 416 21.37 25.85 9.63
N TYR A 417 20.04 25.95 9.68
CA TYR A 417 19.34 27.22 9.49
C TYR A 417 19.79 28.24 10.54
N ALA A 418 19.96 27.82 11.80
CA ALA A 418 20.52 28.66 12.87
C ALA A 418 21.97 29.12 12.61
N LYS A 419 22.71 28.44 11.71
CA LYS A 419 24.06 28.85 11.30
C LYS A 419 24.03 29.82 10.13
N TRP A 420 23.16 29.56 9.15
CA TRP A 420 23.06 30.31 7.91
C TRP A 420 22.33 31.64 8.07
N ILE A 421 21.30 31.69 8.92
CA ILE A 421 20.49 32.88 9.15
C ILE A 421 21.12 33.69 10.29
N ARG A 422 21.55 34.92 10.00
CA ARG A 422 22.14 35.88 10.96
C ARG A 422 21.54 37.28 10.86
N SER A 423 21.16 37.70 9.66
CA SER A 423 20.58 39.00 9.35
C SER A 423 19.28 38.82 8.56
N HIS A 424 18.41 39.83 8.57
CA HIS A 424 17.23 39.87 7.69
C HIS A 424 17.59 39.69 6.20
N ARG A 425 18.82 40.02 5.82
CA ARG A 425 19.35 39.85 4.45
C ARG A 425 19.56 38.39 4.02
N ASP A 426 19.63 37.48 4.99
CA ASP A 426 19.75 36.04 4.73
C ASP A 426 18.38 35.40 4.49
N LEU A 427 17.29 36.16 4.66
CA LEU A 427 15.91 35.71 4.46
C LEU A 427 15.37 36.22 3.11
N PRO A 428 14.49 35.45 2.45
CA PRO A 428 14.01 34.13 2.87
C PRO A 428 14.99 33.00 2.52
N VAL A 429 15.05 31.97 3.39
CA VAL A 429 15.67 30.68 3.06
C VAL A 429 14.58 29.75 2.58
N ARG A 430 14.68 29.18 1.36
CA ARG A 430 13.60 28.40 0.74
C ARG A 430 14.15 27.15 0.06
N LEU A 431 14.13 26.02 0.77
CA LEU A 431 14.76 24.77 0.33
C LEU A 431 13.74 23.65 0.14
N ASN A 432 13.97 22.80 -0.86
CA ASN A 432 13.24 21.56 -1.10
C ASN A 432 14.21 20.37 -1.18
N MET A 433 13.75 19.16 -0.87
CA MET A 433 14.53 17.94 -1.06
C MET A 433 13.62 16.79 -1.50
N TRP A 434 14.07 16.04 -2.50
CA TRP A 434 13.47 14.76 -2.89
C TRP A 434 14.26 13.61 -2.26
N ASN A 435 13.62 12.83 -1.40
CA ASN A 435 14.28 11.77 -0.62
C ASN A 435 13.34 10.62 -0.25
N ASN A 436 13.92 9.58 0.32
CA ASN A 436 13.20 8.57 1.08
C ASN A 436 13.13 8.94 2.57
N VAL A 437 12.11 8.41 3.23
CA VAL A 437 11.87 8.51 4.67
C VAL A 437 11.50 7.16 5.23
N ILE A 438 11.92 6.89 6.47
CA ILE A 438 11.55 5.68 7.20
C ILE A 438 10.71 6.05 8.42
N ARG A 439 9.50 5.47 8.49
CA ARG A 439 8.64 5.47 9.67
C ARG A 439 8.24 4.04 9.97
N TRP A 440 8.70 3.49 11.09
CA TRP A 440 8.48 2.11 11.46
C TRP A 440 7.10 1.88 12.10
N GLU A 441 6.06 2.24 11.36
CA GLU A 441 4.69 2.17 11.85
C GLU A 441 4.26 0.71 12.12
N PHE A 442 3.56 0.49 13.25
CA PHE A 442 3.08 -0.83 13.68
C PHE A 442 1.73 -1.23 13.06
N SER A 443 1.09 -0.30 12.34
CA SER A 443 -0.18 -0.58 11.65
C SER A 443 0.03 -1.39 10.38
N HIS A 444 -1.05 -1.98 9.86
CA HIS A 444 -1.00 -2.79 8.64
C HIS A 444 -0.53 -1.95 7.43
N PRO A 445 0.60 -2.28 6.79
CA PRO A 445 1.10 -1.51 5.67
C PRO A 445 0.23 -1.75 4.43
N THR A 446 -0.03 -0.69 3.68
CA THR A 446 -0.77 -0.71 2.41
C THR A 446 0.11 -0.06 1.35
N PRO A 447 0.46 -0.76 0.26
CA PRO A 447 1.36 -0.22 -0.76
C PRO A 447 0.96 1.18 -1.23
N PHE A 448 1.94 2.06 -1.38
CA PHE A 448 1.83 3.52 -1.63
C PHE A 448 1.12 4.32 -0.52
N ILE A 449 0.00 3.87 0.01
CA ILE A 449 -0.81 4.63 0.98
C ILE A 449 -0.10 4.77 2.32
N ARG A 450 0.48 3.67 2.82
CA ARG A 450 1.08 3.57 4.15
C ARG A 450 2.16 2.52 4.12
N THR A 451 3.40 2.95 3.90
CA THR A 451 4.58 2.10 3.78
C THR A 451 5.63 2.55 4.79
N ARG A 452 6.51 1.64 5.22
CA ARG A 452 7.56 1.98 6.20
C ARG A 452 8.65 2.83 5.60
N GLU A 453 9.08 2.47 4.39
CA GLU A 453 9.88 3.34 3.53
C GLU A 453 8.98 3.93 2.46
N PHE A 454 9.03 5.25 2.27
CA PHE A 454 8.36 5.93 1.16
C PHE A 454 9.22 7.04 0.58
N LEU A 455 8.98 7.33 -0.70
CA LEU A 455 9.56 8.49 -1.37
C LEU A 455 8.64 9.69 -1.19
N TRP A 456 9.24 10.85 -0.98
CA TRP A 456 8.51 12.10 -0.92
C TRP A 456 9.38 13.27 -1.40
N GLN A 457 8.78 14.44 -1.42
CA GLN A 457 9.53 15.65 -1.17
C GLN A 457 9.15 16.24 0.19
N GLU A 458 10.09 16.97 0.76
CA GLU A 458 9.88 17.89 1.88
C GLU A 458 10.52 19.24 1.57
N GLY A 459 9.74 20.31 1.72
CA GLY A 459 10.20 21.69 1.63
C GLY A 459 10.19 22.38 2.99
N HIS A 460 11.19 23.21 3.25
CA HIS A 460 11.38 23.93 4.51
C HIS A 460 11.84 25.35 4.22
N CYS A 461 11.04 26.33 4.64
CA CYS A 461 11.37 27.73 4.42
C CYS A 461 11.38 28.53 5.73
N ALA A 462 12.15 29.61 5.73
CA ALA A 462 12.22 30.59 6.80
C ALA A 462 12.06 31.99 6.22
N TRP A 463 11.17 32.76 6.83
CA TRP A 463 10.68 34.07 6.39
C TRP A 463 10.84 35.10 7.49
N GLN A 464 10.90 36.37 7.11
CA GLN A 464 10.96 37.47 8.06
C GLN A 464 9.60 37.70 8.74
N THR A 465 8.49 37.58 8.00
CA THR A 465 7.14 37.93 8.47
C THR A 465 6.16 36.74 8.44
N GLU A 466 5.06 36.85 9.22
CA GLU A 466 4.00 35.84 9.22
C GLU A 466 3.26 35.81 7.88
N GLU A 467 3.06 36.98 7.29
CA GLU A 467 2.29 37.20 6.07
C GLU A 467 2.93 36.48 4.88
N GLU A 468 4.23 36.66 4.66
CA GLU A 468 4.97 35.99 3.59
C GLU A 468 4.99 34.47 3.77
N CYS A 469 5.23 34.01 5.01
CA CYS A 469 5.19 32.58 5.35
C CYS A 469 3.82 31.97 5.07
N SER A 470 2.75 32.68 5.43
CA SER A 470 1.36 32.23 5.27
C SER A 470 0.93 32.22 3.81
N GLN A 471 1.41 33.17 3.00
CA GLN A 471 1.18 33.21 1.56
C GLN A 471 1.80 31.97 0.89
N GLU A 472 3.07 31.66 1.16
CA GLU A 472 3.73 30.50 0.57
C GLU A 472 3.05 29.18 0.98
N VAL A 473 2.56 29.08 2.23
CA VAL A 473 1.82 27.90 2.68
C VAL A 473 0.61 27.60 1.79
N LEU A 474 -0.12 28.63 1.36
CA LEU A 474 -1.28 28.50 0.49
C LEU A 474 -0.89 28.27 -0.98
N GLU A 475 0.16 28.92 -1.47
CA GLU A 475 0.67 28.71 -2.83
C GLU A 475 1.14 27.25 -3.04
N ILE A 476 1.86 26.69 -2.06
CA ILE A 476 2.25 25.28 -2.08
C ILE A 476 1.03 24.35 -2.00
N LEU A 477 0.03 24.68 -1.20
CA LEU A 477 -1.19 23.90 -1.12
C LEU A 477 -1.94 23.86 -2.48
N ASP A 478 -1.95 24.98 -3.19
CA ASP A 478 -2.51 25.05 -4.55
C ASP A 478 -1.69 24.23 -5.55
N HIS A 479 -0.36 24.18 -5.40
CA HIS A 479 0.47 23.29 -6.20
C HIS A 479 0.21 21.80 -5.92
N TYR A 480 -0.09 21.42 -4.67
CA TYR A 480 -0.54 20.06 -4.37
C TYR A 480 -1.91 19.76 -4.96
N ALA A 481 -2.86 20.69 -4.87
CA ALA A 481 -4.14 20.53 -5.54
C ALA A 481 -3.95 20.36 -7.06
N ALA A 482 -3.08 21.14 -7.70
CA ALA A 482 -2.75 21.01 -9.11
C ALA A 482 -2.13 19.65 -9.46
N VAL A 483 -1.27 19.06 -8.61
CA VAL A 483 -0.77 17.70 -8.82
C VAL A 483 -1.94 16.70 -8.87
N TYR A 484 -2.88 16.78 -7.93
CA TYR A 484 -4.01 15.85 -7.94
C TYR A 484 -4.98 16.11 -9.12
N GLU A 485 -5.41 17.36 -9.33
CA GLU A 485 -6.48 17.69 -10.28
C GLU A 485 -5.97 17.74 -11.73
N GLU A 486 -4.86 18.45 -11.98
CA GLU A 486 -4.33 18.64 -13.32
C GLU A 486 -3.49 17.46 -13.80
N LEU A 487 -2.76 16.77 -12.93
CA LEU A 487 -1.87 15.70 -13.35
C LEU A 487 -2.49 14.31 -13.15
N LEU A 488 -3.22 14.09 -12.05
CA LEU A 488 -3.77 12.77 -11.67
C LEU A 488 -5.28 12.64 -11.88
N ALA A 489 -5.98 13.70 -12.31
CA ALA A 489 -7.43 13.72 -12.48
C ALA A 489 -8.21 13.34 -11.20
N VAL A 490 -7.66 13.63 -10.02
CA VAL A 490 -8.28 13.35 -8.71
C VAL A 490 -8.74 14.67 -8.08
N PRO A 491 -10.02 14.84 -7.73
CA PRO A 491 -10.52 16.04 -7.06
C PRO A 491 -10.07 16.07 -5.59
N VAL A 492 -9.77 17.27 -5.08
CA VAL A 492 -9.41 17.45 -3.66
C VAL A 492 -10.34 18.44 -2.96
N VAL A 493 -10.27 18.46 -1.63
CA VAL A 493 -10.81 19.52 -0.78
C VAL A 493 -9.65 20.20 -0.05
N LYS A 494 -9.41 21.47 -0.36
CA LYS A 494 -8.45 22.30 0.38
C LYS A 494 -9.05 22.73 1.71
N GLY A 495 -8.27 22.63 2.79
CA GLY A 495 -8.72 23.10 4.09
C GLY A 495 -7.62 23.13 5.14
N ARG A 496 -7.99 23.56 6.35
CA ARG A 496 -7.13 23.58 7.54
C ARG A 496 -7.42 22.37 8.43
N LYS A 497 -6.41 21.74 9.00
CA LYS A 497 -6.61 20.72 10.05
C LYS A 497 -7.15 21.36 11.32
N THR A 498 -7.86 20.56 12.11
CA THR A 498 -8.28 20.95 13.45
C THR A 498 -7.09 21.02 14.39
N GLU A 499 -7.27 21.60 15.58
CA GLU A 499 -6.18 21.67 16.58
C GLU A 499 -5.66 20.30 17.02
N LYS A 500 -6.49 19.26 16.90
CA LYS A 500 -6.11 17.89 17.23
C LYS A 500 -5.35 17.18 16.11
N GLU A 501 -5.77 17.39 14.85
CA GLU A 501 -5.18 16.72 13.68
C GLU A 501 -4.09 17.56 13.00
N LYS A 502 -3.76 18.76 13.51
CA LYS A 502 -2.63 19.55 13.01
C LYS A 502 -1.30 18.91 13.42
N PHE A 503 -0.24 19.27 12.72
CA PHE A 503 1.11 18.91 13.13
C PHE A 503 1.43 19.51 14.50
N ALA A 504 1.93 18.70 15.43
CA ALA A 504 2.13 19.08 16.84
C ALA A 504 3.08 20.28 17.01
N GLY A 505 4.12 20.38 16.19
CA GLY A 505 5.04 21.53 16.17
C GLY A 505 4.54 22.74 15.37
N GLY A 506 3.40 22.63 14.69
CA GLY A 506 2.88 23.65 13.77
C GLY A 506 2.00 24.70 14.44
N TYR A 507 2.11 25.96 14.00
CA TYR A 507 1.14 27.01 14.33
C TYR A 507 -0.24 26.65 13.73
N TYR A 508 -0.27 26.29 12.45
CA TYR A 508 -1.41 25.64 11.82
C TYR A 508 -0.99 24.71 10.67
N THR A 509 -1.89 23.81 10.27
CA THR A 509 -1.66 22.88 9.16
C THR A 509 -2.77 23.01 8.13
N THR A 510 -2.39 23.15 6.87
CA THR A 510 -3.29 23.07 5.71
C THR A 510 -3.09 21.75 4.98
N THR A 511 -4.12 21.31 4.25
CA THR A 511 -4.13 19.98 3.65
C THR A 511 -5.05 19.90 2.44
N VAL A 512 -4.73 18.99 1.53
CA VAL A 512 -5.62 18.54 0.44
C VAL A 512 -6.20 17.18 0.80
N GLU A 513 -7.51 17.10 1.01
CA GLU A 513 -8.22 15.86 1.33
C GLU A 513 -8.78 15.22 0.06
N THR A 514 -8.57 13.90 -0.09
CA THR A 514 -9.09 13.09 -1.19
C THR A 514 -10.16 12.12 -0.67
N TYR A 515 -10.96 11.54 -1.56
CA TYR A 515 -12.04 10.63 -1.20
C TYR A 515 -11.99 9.34 -2.03
N ILE A 516 -12.03 8.19 -1.35
CA ILE A 516 -12.05 6.86 -1.97
C ILE A 516 -13.45 6.28 -1.86
N ALA A 517 -14.20 6.33 -2.97
CA ALA A 517 -15.63 5.99 -3.00
C ALA A 517 -15.94 4.53 -2.66
N ALA A 518 -15.15 3.58 -3.18
CA ALA A 518 -15.38 2.15 -2.99
C ALA A 518 -15.50 1.71 -1.52
N ILE A 519 -14.84 2.43 -0.62
CA ILE A 519 -14.81 2.14 0.82
C ILE A 519 -15.31 3.30 1.69
N GLY A 520 -15.66 4.44 1.08
CA GLY A 520 -16.16 5.61 1.79
C GLY A 520 -15.17 6.27 2.74
N ARG A 521 -13.90 6.37 2.36
CA ARG A 521 -12.84 6.92 3.23
C ARG A 521 -12.20 8.17 2.66
N GLY A 522 -11.97 9.15 3.53
CA GLY A 522 -11.04 10.25 3.28
C GLY A 522 -9.59 9.75 3.30
N CYS A 523 -8.73 10.39 2.52
CA CYS A 523 -7.30 10.16 2.56
C CYS A 523 -6.56 11.49 2.40
N GLN A 524 -5.70 11.79 3.37
CA GLN A 524 -4.88 12.99 3.33
C GLN A 524 -3.87 12.90 2.19
N GLY A 525 -3.97 13.82 1.23
CA GLY A 525 -3.21 13.80 0.00
C GLY A 525 -1.89 14.57 0.03
N GLY A 526 -1.73 15.54 0.93
CA GLY A 526 -0.54 16.38 1.11
C GLY A 526 -0.75 17.42 2.19
N THR A 527 0.34 17.98 2.73
CA THR A 527 0.31 18.95 3.83
C THR A 527 1.22 20.14 3.61
N SER A 528 0.74 21.32 4.00
CA SER A 528 1.53 22.54 4.07
C SER A 528 1.29 23.23 5.41
N HIS A 529 2.35 23.35 6.20
CA HIS A 529 2.33 23.77 7.59
C HIS A 529 2.91 25.18 7.71
N ASN A 530 2.21 26.07 8.42
CA ASN A 530 2.88 27.21 9.02
C ASN A 530 3.37 26.75 10.40
N LEU A 531 4.68 26.73 10.60
CA LEU A 531 5.32 26.29 11.83
C LEU A 531 5.41 27.40 12.89
N GLY A 532 5.02 28.62 12.52
CA GLY A 532 5.18 29.80 13.35
C GLY A 532 6.65 30.03 13.66
N GLN A 533 6.92 30.35 14.92
CA GLN A 533 8.27 30.53 15.47
C GLN A 533 8.66 29.38 16.41
N ASN A 534 7.90 28.27 16.44
CA ASN A 534 8.09 27.19 17.41
C ASN A 534 9.47 26.53 17.25
N PHE A 535 9.79 26.11 16.02
CA PHE A 535 11.08 25.51 15.70
C PHE A 535 12.23 26.52 15.80
N GLY A 536 12.01 27.80 15.45
CA GLY A 536 13.01 28.84 15.58
C GLY A 536 13.44 29.06 17.03
N LYS A 537 12.48 29.04 17.97
CA LYS A 537 12.75 29.04 19.42
C LYS A 537 13.52 27.80 19.86
N MET A 538 13.10 26.62 19.40
CA MET A 538 13.72 25.35 19.80
C MET A 538 15.16 25.18 19.28
N PHE A 539 15.42 25.61 18.06
CA PHE A 539 16.71 25.47 17.38
C PHE A 539 17.62 26.70 17.49
N ASN A 540 17.17 27.74 18.19
CA ASN A 540 17.87 29.03 18.32
C ASN A 540 18.17 29.66 16.95
N ILE A 541 17.18 29.66 16.05
CA ILE A 541 17.25 30.37 14.78
C ILE A 541 16.83 31.81 15.05
N SER A 542 17.73 32.76 14.83
CA SER A 542 17.45 34.18 14.99
C SER A 542 18.18 35.04 13.96
N PHE A 543 17.64 36.21 13.67
CA PHE A 543 18.22 37.20 12.76
C PHE A 543 18.16 38.60 13.37
N GLN A 544 19.05 39.50 12.98
CA GLN A 544 19.05 40.90 13.44
C GLN A 544 17.76 41.62 13.05
N ASP A 545 17.14 42.30 14.02
CA ASP A 545 15.94 43.11 13.84
C ASP A 545 16.26 44.30 12.90
N PRO A 546 15.69 44.37 11.67
CA PRO A 546 15.99 45.46 10.75
C PRO A 546 15.50 46.83 11.25
N GLU A 547 14.53 46.86 12.17
CA GLU A 547 13.96 48.10 12.71
C GLU A 547 14.78 48.65 13.89
N LYS A 548 15.76 47.88 14.39
CA LYS A 548 16.55 48.26 15.57
C LYS A 548 18.04 48.15 15.30
N ASN A 549 18.75 49.25 15.51
CA ASN A 549 20.22 49.31 15.40
C ASN A 549 20.95 48.95 16.71
N ASP A 550 20.28 48.27 17.65
CA ASP A 550 20.80 47.92 18.99
C ASP A 550 21.34 46.49 19.09
N GLY A 551 21.31 45.73 18.00
CA GLY A 551 21.72 44.32 17.96
C GLY A 551 20.67 43.34 18.49
N SER A 552 19.44 43.79 18.72
CA SER A 552 18.32 42.90 19.02
C SER A 552 18.02 41.93 17.89
N THR A 553 17.45 40.78 18.24
CA THR A 553 17.19 39.69 17.30
C THR A 553 15.73 39.26 17.33
N LEU A 554 15.26 38.80 16.17
CA LEU A 554 13.94 38.24 15.95
C LEU A 554 14.06 36.76 15.55
N ILE A 555 12.96 36.02 15.67
CA ILE A 555 12.87 34.60 15.28
C ILE A 555 12.13 34.54 13.94
N PRO A 556 12.67 33.86 12.91
CA PRO A 556 12.00 33.78 11.62
C PRO A 556 10.72 32.95 11.72
N TRP A 557 9.77 33.27 10.84
CA TRP A 557 8.58 32.47 10.62
C TRP A 557 8.92 31.32 9.68
N GLN A 558 8.57 30.10 10.07
CA GLN A 558 8.93 28.92 9.29
C GLN A 558 7.69 28.25 8.70
N ASN A 559 7.86 27.62 7.53
CA ASN A 559 6.91 26.66 7.01
C ASN A 559 7.62 25.36 6.65
N SER A 560 6.85 24.27 6.66
CA SER A 560 7.27 23.01 6.04
C SER A 560 6.11 22.39 5.28
N TRP A 561 6.40 21.61 4.25
CA TRP A 561 5.38 21.04 3.39
C TRP A 561 5.86 19.74 2.76
N GLY A 562 4.96 18.78 2.54
CA GLY A 562 5.34 17.47 2.01
C GLY A 562 4.27 16.78 1.17
N LEU A 563 4.75 16.02 0.18
CA LEU A 563 3.95 15.20 -0.73
C LEU A 563 4.70 13.89 -1.01
N SER A 564 4.04 12.75 -0.80
CA SER A 564 4.66 11.42 -0.94
C SER A 564 4.07 10.59 -2.09
N THR A 565 4.65 9.42 -2.33
CA THR A 565 4.13 8.42 -3.28
C THR A 565 2.71 7.91 -2.97
N ARG A 566 2.12 8.29 -1.83
CA ARG A 566 0.68 8.10 -1.54
C ARG A 566 -0.22 8.58 -2.66
N VAL A 567 0.17 9.65 -3.36
CA VAL A 567 -0.53 10.19 -4.54
C VAL A 567 -0.83 9.11 -5.59
N ILE A 568 0.08 8.13 -5.77
CA ILE A 568 -0.07 7.02 -6.73
C ILE A 568 -1.11 6.02 -6.24
N GLY A 569 -1.09 5.71 -4.94
CA GLY A 569 -2.09 4.85 -4.32
C GLY A 569 -3.50 5.47 -4.41
N VAL A 570 -3.62 6.77 -4.10
CA VAL A 570 -4.90 7.49 -4.23
C VAL A 570 -5.40 7.47 -5.67
N MET A 571 -4.55 7.81 -6.66
CA MET A 571 -4.92 7.75 -8.08
C MET A 571 -5.42 6.35 -8.47
N THR A 572 -4.73 5.31 -8.02
CA THR A 572 -5.12 3.91 -8.26
C THR A 572 -6.48 3.59 -7.66
N MET A 573 -6.70 3.98 -6.40
CA MET A 573 -7.93 3.71 -5.67
C MET A 573 -9.14 4.50 -6.18
N VAL A 574 -8.92 5.68 -6.79
CA VAL A 574 -9.98 6.49 -7.40
C VAL A 574 -10.37 5.92 -8.76
N HIS A 575 -9.40 5.71 -9.65
CA HIS A 575 -9.67 5.43 -11.07
C HIS A 575 -9.75 3.95 -11.43
N GLY A 576 -9.08 3.06 -10.69
CA GLY A 576 -9.04 1.64 -11.01
C GLY A 576 -10.43 0.98 -11.04
N ASP A 577 -10.57 -0.07 -11.84
CA ASP A 577 -11.81 -0.85 -11.96
C ASP A 577 -11.55 -2.36 -11.97
N ASP A 578 -12.58 -3.15 -12.25
CA ASP A 578 -12.51 -4.62 -12.27
C ASP A 578 -11.71 -5.18 -13.47
N SER A 579 -11.32 -4.33 -14.42
CA SER A 579 -10.37 -4.70 -15.50
C SER A 579 -8.93 -4.34 -15.17
N GLY A 580 -8.67 -3.62 -14.06
CA GLY A 580 -7.34 -3.29 -13.55
C GLY A 580 -7.10 -1.79 -13.43
N MET A 581 -5.87 -1.37 -13.73
CA MET A 581 -5.48 0.04 -13.63
C MET A 581 -6.19 0.90 -14.68
N VAL A 582 -6.44 2.17 -14.36
CA VAL A 582 -6.90 3.20 -15.31
C VAL A 582 -6.02 4.44 -15.12
N LEU A 583 -5.05 4.66 -16.02
CA LEU A 583 -4.09 5.74 -15.87
C LEU A 583 -4.60 7.05 -16.50
N PRO A 584 -4.53 8.18 -15.79
CA PRO A 584 -4.66 9.49 -16.41
C PRO A 584 -3.59 9.68 -17.51
N PRO A 585 -3.95 10.16 -18.71
CA PRO A 585 -3.02 10.27 -19.84
C PRO A 585 -1.75 11.07 -19.58
N ARG A 586 -1.78 12.02 -18.64
CA ARG A 586 -0.64 12.90 -18.33
C ARG A 586 0.47 12.21 -17.54
N VAL A 587 0.16 11.09 -16.87
CA VAL A 587 1.11 10.26 -16.11
C VAL A 587 1.33 8.86 -16.68
N ALA A 588 0.55 8.42 -17.67
CA ALA A 588 0.76 7.13 -18.31
C ALA A 588 2.09 7.07 -19.08
N SER A 589 2.95 6.07 -18.82
CA SER A 589 4.21 5.88 -19.54
C SER A 589 4.00 5.50 -21.01
N VAL A 590 2.92 4.75 -21.27
CA VAL A 590 2.36 4.48 -22.60
C VAL A 590 0.96 5.06 -22.62
N GLN A 591 0.72 6.06 -23.45
CA GLN A 591 -0.59 6.67 -23.68
C GLN A 591 -1.40 5.89 -24.72
N VAL A 592 -0.71 5.41 -25.77
CA VAL A 592 -1.32 4.68 -26.89
C VAL A 592 -0.60 3.37 -27.09
N VAL A 593 -1.34 2.25 -27.11
CA VAL A 593 -0.81 0.96 -27.55
C VAL A 593 -1.41 0.57 -28.89
N ILE A 594 -0.57 0.19 -29.85
CA ILE A 594 -0.99 -0.22 -31.20
C ILE A 594 -0.88 -1.74 -31.29
N ILE A 595 -1.99 -2.41 -31.62
CA ILE A 595 -2.07 -3.86 -31.68
C ILE A 595 -2.55 -4.29 -33.07
N PRO A 596 -1.76 -5.08 -33.83
CA PRO A 596 -2.20 -5.63 -35.10
C PRO A 596 -3.30 -6.68 -34.88
N VAL A 597 -4.40 -6.53 -35.61
CA VAL A 597 -5.58 -7.41 -35.59
C VAL A 597 -5.88 -7.94 -36.99
N GLY A 598 -6.73 -8.97 -37.08
CA GLY A 598 -7.19 -9.51 -38.37
C GLY A 598 -6.17 -10.36 -39.12
N ILE A 599 -5.06 -10.76 -38.49
CA ILE A 599 -4.13 -11.76 -39.04
C ILE A 599 -4.79 -13.14 -38.91
N THR A 600 -5.07 -13.78 -40.03
CA THR A 600 -5.68 -15.11 -40.11
C THR A 600 -4.72 -16.09 -40.79
N LYS A 601 -5.12 -17.38 -40.88
CA LYS A 601 -4.37 -18.38 -41.66
C LYS A 601 -4.26 -18.04 -43.15
N ASN A 602 -5.17 -17.21 -43.66
CA ASN A 602 -5.24 -16.83 -45.06
C ASN A 602 -4.48 -15.53 -45.37
N THR A 603 -3.93 -14.86 -44.34
CA THR A 603 -3.15 -13.63 -44.52
C THR A 603 -1.79 -14.00 -45.09
N THR A 604 -1.41 -13.39 -46.23
CA THR A 604 -0.09 -13.66 -46.83
C THR A 604 1.04 -13.05 -45.98
N ASP A 605 2.27 -13.53 -46.18
CA ASP A 605 3.42 -12.98 -45.47
C ASP A 605 3.67 -11.51 -45.85
N GLU A 606 3.37 -11.11 -47.09
CA GLU A 606 3.43 -9.72 -47.56
C GLU A 606 2.39 -8.84 -46.86
N GLU A 607 1.14 -9.31 -46.74
CA GLU A 607 0.07 -8.59 -46.03
C GLU A 607 0.40 -8.44 -44.55
N ARG A 608 0.91 -9.51 -43.92
CA ARG A 608 1.38 -9.48 -42.54
C ARG A 608 2.51 -8.47 -42.37
N LYS A 609 3.52 -8.50 -43.25
CA LYS A 609 4.66 -7.58 -43.20
C LYS A 609 4.22 -6.13 -43.39
N SER A 610 3.31 -5.88 -44.32
CA SER A 610 2.70 -4.56 -44.56
C SER A 610 1.97 -4.06 -43.31
N LEU A 611 1.20 -4.93 -42.64
CA LEU A 611 0.50 -4.59 -41.40
C LEU A 611 1.46 -4.22 -40.25
N LEU A 612 2.50 -5.03 -40.04
CA LEU A 612 3.48 -4.77 -38.99
C LEU A 612 4.27 -3.48 -39.24
N GLU A 613 4.63 -3.20 -40.50
CA GLU A 613 5.27 -1.93 -40.87
C GLU A 613 4.32 -0.74 -40.73
N GLY A 614 3.03 -0.94 -41.01
CA GLY A 614 1.96 0.01 -40.73
C GLY A 614 1.91 0.39 -39.24
N CYS A 615 1.91 -0.61 -38.35
CA CYS A 615 1.95 -0.37 -36.90
C CYS A 615 3.19 0.46 -36.47
N LYS A 616 4.38 0.12 -36.98
CA LYS A 616 5.62 0.86 -36.69
C LYS A 616 5.61 2.29 -37.25
N THR A 617 5.01 2.47 -38.42
CA THR A 617 4.85 3.80 -39.03
C THR A 617 3.90 4.66 -38.22
N LEU A 618 2.77 4.10 -37.78
CA LEU A 618 1.83 4.79 -36.89
C LEU A 618 2.47 5.16 -35.55
N GLU A 619 3.23 4.24 -34.95
CA GLU A 619 4.00 4.50 -33.73
C GLU A 619 4.96 5.70 -33.91
N ARG A 620 5.75 5.71 -34.99
CA ARG A 620 6.66 6.83 -35.30
C ARG A 620 5.93 8.15 -35.48
N VAL A 621 4.80 8.17 -36.18
CA VAL A 621 3.98 9.38 -36.37
C VAL A 621 3.51 9.93 -35.02
N LEU A 622 2.93 9.09 -34.16
CA LEU A 622 2.45 9.49 -32.84
C LEU A 622 3.60 9.98 -31.93
N VAL A 623 4.72 9.24 -31.89
CA VAL A 623 5.89 9.62 -31.09
C VAL A 623 6.50 10.94 -31.57
N SER A 624 6.60 11.16 -32.88
CA SER A 624 7.11 12.42 -33.43
C SER A 624 6.23 13.63 -33.09
N GLY A 625 4.93 13.39 -32.87
CA GLY A 625 3.99 14.40 -32.39
C GLY A 625 3.88 14.51 -30.86
N GLY A 626 4.78 13.88 -30.10
CA GLY A 626 4.83 14.00 -28.64
C GLY A 626 3.94 13.02 -27.86
N ILE A 627 3.24 12.10 -28.54
CA ILE A 627 2.44 11.05 -27.90
C ILE A 627 3.33 9.87 -27.51
N ARG A 628 3.21 9.40 -26.27
CA ARG A 628 3.92 8.20 -25.81
C ARG A 628 3.22 6.94 -26.34
N ALA A 629 3.51 6.57 -27.57
CA ALA A 629 2.93 5.40 -28.22
C ALA A 629 3.87 4.18 -28.18
N LYS A 630 3.29 2.98 -28.22
CA LYS A 630 4.02 1.71 -28.33
C LYS A 630 3.30 0.72 -29.25
N ALA A 631 4.00 0.11 -30.20
CA ALA A 631 3.47 -1.01 -30.97
C ALA A 631 3.77 -2.35 -30.30
N ASP A 632 2.74 -3.13 -29.95
CA ASP A 632 2.90 -4.49 -29.41
C ASP A 632 2.83 -5.52 -30.53
N LEU A 633 4.00 -5.81 -31.10
CA LEU A 633 4.17 -6.70 -32.25
C LEU A 633 4.57 -8.13 -31.88
N ARG A 634 4.45 -8.51 -30.59
CA ARG A 634 4.72 -9.88 -30.14
C ARG A 634 3.78 -10.86 -30.84
N ASP A 635 4.33 -11.87 -31.48
CA ASP A 635 3.63 -12.89 -32.27
C ASP A 635 3.28 -14.14 -31.46
N ASN A 636 3.94 -14.34 -30.32
CA ASN A 636 3.69 -15.43 -29.39
C ASN A 636 2.41 -15.26 -28.55
N TYR A 637 1.67 -14.16 -28.72
CA TYR A 637 0.43 -13.87 -28.00
C TYR A 637 -0.72 -13.49 -28.94
N SER A 638 -1.92 -13.98 -28.64
CA SER A 638 -3.13 -13.59 -29.38
C SER A 638 -3.45 -12.09 -29.19
N PRO A 639 -4.19 -11.47 -30.11
CA PRO A 639 -4.67 -10.10 -29.91
C PRO A 639 -5.45 -9.93 -28.60
N GLY A 640 -6.34 -10.87 -28.28
CA GLY A 640 -7.13 -10.82 -27.03
C GLY A 640 -6.26 -10.87 -25.76
N TRP A 641 -5.18 -11.65 -25.76
CA TRP A 641 -4.22 -11.65 -24.66
C TRP A 641 -3.55 -10.27 -24.51
N ARG A 642 -3.12 -9.67 -25.63
CA ARG A 642 -2.50 -8.33 -25.62
C ARG A 642 -3.49 -7.26 -25.18
N PHE A 643 -4.77 -7.36 -25.56
CA PHE A 643 -5.81 -6.44 -25.10
C PHE A 643 -5.89 -6.44 -23.57
N ASN A 644 -6.06 -7.62 -22.96
CA ASN A 644 -6.15 -7.74 -21.51
C ASN A 644 -4.86 -7.29 -20.81
N HIS A 645 -3.69 -7.64 -21.33
CA HIS A 645 -2.40 -7.21 -20.77
C HIS A 645 -2.29 -5.68 -20.67
N TRP A 646 -2.67 -4.94 -21.72
CA TRP A 646 -2.59 -3.48 -21.70
C TRP A 646 -3.75 -2.80 -21.00
N GLU A 647 -4.93 -3.45 -20.93
CA GLU A 647 -6.06 -3.01 -20.12
C GLU A 647 -5.75 -3.08 -18.62
N VAL A 648 -5.18 -4.20 -18.15
CA VAL A 648 -4.76 -4.37 -16.75
C VAL A 648 -3.71 -3.35 -16.35
N LYS A 649 -2.79 -3.02 -17.27
CA LYS A 649 -1.76 -1.98 -17.08
C LYS A 649 -2.30 -0.55 -17.20
N GLY A 650 -3.53 -0.38 -17.66
CA GLY A 650 -4.24 0.90 -17.69
C GLY A 650 -3.82 1.87 -18.78
N VAL A 651 -3.36 1.38 -19.94
CA VAL A 651 -3.02 2.23 -21.08
C VAL A 651 -4.28 2.99 -21.56
N PRO A 652 -4.26 4.35 -21.63
CA PRO A 652 -5.44 5.14 -21.94
C PRO A 652 -6.15 4.80 -23.26
N VAL A 653 -5.39 4.57 -24.33
CA VAL A 653 -5.93 4.29 -25.67
C VAL A 653 -5.30 3.05 -26.26
N ARG A 654 -6.12 2.10 -26.68
CA ARG A 654 -5.71 1.00 -27.54
C ARG A 654 -6.13 1.30 -28.99
N VAL A 655 -5.17 1.22 -29.91
CA VAL A 655 -5.42 1.22 -31.35
C VAL A 655 -5.46 -0.22 -31.83
N GLU A 656 -6.57 -0.60 -32.46
CA GLU A 656 -6.74 -1.88 -33.15
C GLU A 656 -6.50 -1.62 -34.65
N LEU A 657 -5.33 -2.02 -35.16
CA LEU A 657 -4.95 -1.80 -36.56
C LEU A 657 -5.05 -3.11 -37.36
N GLY A 658 -5.93 -3.16 -38.35
CA GLY A 658 -6.06 -4.30 -39.26
C GLY A 658 -5.92 -3.88 -40.73
N PRO A 659 -6.09 -4.83 -41.66
CA PRO A 659 -6.00 -4.54 -43.11
C PRO A 659 -7.01 -3.49 -43.58
N ARG A 660 -8.20 -3.43 -42.97
CA ARG A 660 -9.24 -2.45 -43.33
C ARG A 660 -8.87 -1.03 -42.89
N GLU A 661 -8.34 -0.89 -41.70
CA GLU A 661 -7.88 0.39 -41.14
C GLU A 661 -6.69 0.93 -41.94
N LEU A 662 -5.79 0.05 -42.40
CA LEU A 662 -4.69 0.40 -43.30
C LEU A 662 -5.16 0.87 -44.67
N ALA A 663 -6.12 0.16 -45.28
CA ALA A 663 -6.65 0.52 -46.59
C ALA A 663 -7.45 1.83 -46.56
N SER A 664 -8.19 2.08 -45.48
CA SER A 664 -9.04 3.27 -45.33
C SER A 664 -8.34 4.46 -44.68
N LEU A 665 -7.11 4.28 -44.16
CA LEU A 665 -6.40 5.26 -43.33
C LEU A 665 -7.28 5.80 -42.19
N LYS A 666 -8.06 4.92 -41.56
CA LYS A 666 -8.95 5.25 -40.45
C LYS A 666 -8.72 4.24 -39.33
N ILE A 667 -8.13 4.69 -38.22
CA ILE A 667 -7.75 3.82 -37.10
C ILE A 667 -8.91 3.64 -36.11
N SER A 668 -9.07 2.41 -35.62
CA SER A 668 -10.06 2.05 -34.59
C SER A 668 -9.44 2.18 -33.20
N LEU A 669 -10.14 2.86 -32.30
CA LEU A 669 -9.69 3.14 -30.94
C LEU A 669 -10.63 2.51 -29.91
N VAL A 670 -10.07 2.03 -28.81
CA VAL A 670 -10.79 1.66 -27.59
C VAL A 670 -10.21 2.47 -26.44
N LEU A 671 -11.08 3.20 -25.72
CA LEU A 671 -10.68 4.05 -24.61
C LEU A 671 -10.78 3.30 -23.29
N ARG A 672 -9.74 3.36 -22.46
CA ARG A 672 -9.64 2.54 -21.24
C ARG A 672 -10.61 2.97 -20.12
N HIS A 673 -10.86 4.27 -19.98
CA HIS A 673 -11.60 4.82 -18.85
C HIS A 673 -13.11 4.50 -18.85
N ASP A 674 -13.69 4.21 -20.01
CA ASP A 674 -15.13 3.97 -20.21
C ASP A 674 -15.43 2.78 -21.16
N GLY A 675 -14.42 2.20 -21.81
CA GLY A 675 -14.56 1.12 -22.79
C GLY A 675 -15.14 1.56 -24.14
N SER A 676 -15.32 2.87 -24.38
CA SER A 676 -15.96 3.35 -25.60
C SER A 676 -15.06 3.18 -26.83
N ARG A 677 -15.70 2.98 -27.99
CA ARG A 677 -15.02 2.86 -29.29
C ARG A 677 -15.08 4.18 -30.04
N ARG A 678 -13.96 4.59 -30.62
CA ARG A 678 -13.83 5.79 -31.44
C ARG A 678 -13.03 5.47 -32.70
N SER A 679 -12.99 6.41 -33.63
CA SER A 679 -12.14 6.31 -34.81
C SER A 679 -11.53 7.65 -35.15
N LEU A 680 -10.26 7.64 -35.57
CA LEU A 680 -9.56 8.83 -36.06
C LEU A 680 -9.02 8.57 -37.48
N LEU A 681 -8.87 9.63 -38.27
CA LEU A 681 -8.18 9.55 -39.55
C LEU A 681 -6.67 9.47 -39.31
N TRP A 682 -5.99 8.65 -40.09
CA TRP A 682 -4.54 8.57 -40.12
C TRP A 682 -4.00 9.54 -41.19
N ASP A 683 -4.10 10.82 -40.86
CA ASP A 683 -3.58 11.92 -41.67
C ASP A 683 -2.51 12.70 -40.89
N LYS A 684 -2.17 13.90 -41.36
CA LYS A 684 -1.17 14.77 -40.73
C LYS A 684 -1.62 15.36 -39.40
N GLU A 685 -2.93 15.43 -39.16
CA GLU A 685 -3.53 16.00 -37.94
C GLU A 685 -3.71 14.96 -36.83
N LEU A 686 -3.44 13.68 -37.13
CA LEU A 686 -3.57 12.58 -36.17
C LEU A 686 -2.91 12.87 -34.81
N PRO A 687 -1.67 13.38 -34.71
CA PRO A 687 -1.07 13.65 -33.40
C PRO A 687 -1.82 14.74 -32.60
N THR A 688 -2.30 15.78 -33.29
CA THR A 688 -3.12 16.85 -32.69
C THR A 688 -4.44 16.27 -32.18
N ALA A 689 -5.14 15.51 -33.03
CA ALA A 689 -6.40 14.86 -32.67
C ALA A 689 -6.23 13.88 -31.50
N MET A 690 -5.13 13.12 -31.47
CA MET A 690 -4.80 12.23 -30.36
C MET A 690 -4.51 13.01 -29.07
N THR A 691 -3.82 14.15 -29.14
CA THR A 691 -3.57 15.02 -27.98
C THR A 691 -4.88 15.55 -27.39
N LEU A 692 -5.79 16.06 -28.24
CA LEU A 692 -7.12 16.51 -27.80
C LEU A 692 -7.93 15.38 -27.16
N LEU A 693 -7.85 14.17 -27.70
CA LEU A 693 -8.47 12.98 -27.11
C LEU A 693 -7.88 12.65 -25.73
N MET A 694 -6.57 12.80 -25.52
CA MET A 694 -5.96 12.61 -24.20
C MET A 694 -6.48 13.62 -23.17
N ASP A 695 -6.68 14.88 -23.58
CA ASP A 695 -7.29 15.89 -22.71
C ASP A 695 -8.78 15.60 -22.45
N GLU A 696 -9.54 15.14 -23.44
CA GLU A 696 -10.93 14.68 -23.26
C GLU A 696 -11.01 13.55 -22.21
N ILE A 697 -10.16 12.53 -22.34
CA ILE A 697 -10.08 11.41 -21.39
C ILE A 697 -9.76 11.91 -19.98
N HIS A 698 -8.74 12.77 -19.83
CA HIS A 698 -8.37 13.34 -18.52
C HIS A 698 -9.54 14.09 -17.89
N ASN A 699 -10.20 14.96 -18.65
CA ASN A 699 -11.32 15.76 -18.18
C ASN A 699 -12.54 14.91 -17.81
N SER A 700 -12.83 13.87 -18.59
CA SER A 700 -13.88 12.89 -18.30
C SER A 700 -13.61 12.15 -16.98
N MET A 701 -12.39 11.66 -16.78
CA MET A 701 -11.97 11.00 -15.53
C MET A 701 -12.11 11.94 -14.33
N PHE A 702 -11.64 13.18 -14.45
CA PHE A 702 -11.75 14.18 -13.39
C PHE A 702 -13.21 14.52 -13.08
N ALA A 703 -14.04 14.75 -14.09
CA ALA A 703 -15.45 15.08 -13.92
C ALA A 703 -16.22 13.94 -13.24
N LYS A 704 -15.94 12.68 -13.61
CA LYS A 704 -16.51 11.49 -12.96
C LYS A 704 -16.14 11.43 -11.48
N ALA A 705 -14.85 11.52 -11.16
CA ALA A 705 -14.37 11.46 -9.77
C ALA A 705 -14.88 12.64 -8.93
N LYS A 706 -14.95 13.85 -9.51
CA LYS A 706 -15.49 15.05 -8.85
C LYS A 706 -16.96 14.88 -8.52
N ARG A 707 -17.76 14.40 -9.46
CA ARG A 707 -19.18 14.12 -9.25
C ARG A 707 -19.39 13.05 -8.16
N GLU A 708 -18.63 11.97 -8.21
CA GLU A 708 -18.70 10.89 -7.20
C GLU A 708 -18.37 11.40 -5.79
N ARG A 709 -17.34 12.25 -5.63
CA ARG A 709 -17.04 12.90 -4.35
C ARG A 709 -18.18 13.80 -3.87
N GLN A 710 -18.77 14.59 -4.76
CA GLN A 710 -19.87 15.50 -4.44
C GLN A 710 -21.13 14.73 -4.00
N GLU A 711 -21.53 13.72 -4.76
CA GLU A 711 -22.68 12.86 -4.46
C GLU A 711 -22.53 12.15 -3.10
N ASN A 712 -21.29 11.77 -2.75
CA ASN A 712 -20.94 11.11 -1.50
C ASN A 712 -20.50 12.05 -0.37
N THR A 713 -20.68 13.37 -0.50
CA THR A 713 -20.49 14.32 0.60
C THR A 713 -21.85 14.83 1.07
N LYS A 714 -22.23 14.52 2.32
CA LYS A 714 -23.52 14.92 2.90
C LYS A 714 -23.35 16.08 3.86
N LYS A 715 -24.06 17.18 3.62
CA LYS A 715 -24.14 18.31 4.56
C LYS A 715 -25.22 18.01 5.59
N LEU A 716 -24.85 17.87 6.86
CA LEU A 716 -25.75 17.43 7.94
C LEU A 716 -25.65 18.37 9.15
N THR A 717 -26.77 18.60 9.82
CA THR A 717 -26.84 19.36 11.09
C THR A 717 -27.29 18.51 12.26
N GLU A 718 -27.93 17.36 12.00
CA GLU A 718 -28.44 16.45 13.02
C GLU A 718 -27.56 15.20 13.17
N TRP A 719 -27.24 14.84 14.41
CA TRP A 719 -26.42 13.65 14.70
C TRP A 719 -27.09 12.35 14.23
N SER A 720 -28.43 12.29 14.25
CA SER A 720 -29.19 11.11 13.83
C SER A 720 -28.87 10.65 12.41
N ASP A 721 -28.48 11.58 11.52
CA ASP A 721 -28.12 11.28 10.14
C ASP A 721 -26.62 11.04 9.94
N PHE A 722 -25.79 11.38 10.93
CA PHE A 722 -24.33 11.35 10.85
C PHE A 722 -23.79 9.92 10.67
N THR A 723 -24.08 9.03 11.61
CA THR A 723 -23.65 7.63 11.55
C THR A 723 -24.24 6.87 10.36
N PRO A 724 -25.55 7.01 10.02
CA PRO A 724 -26.11 6.41 8.81
C PRO A 724 -25.44 6.88 7.51
N ALA A 725 -25.06 8.16 7.40
CA ALA A 725 -24.33 8.65 6.23
C ALA A 725 -22.94 8.01 6.12
N LEU A 726 -22.20 7.89 7.23
CA LEU A 726 -20.90 7.21 7.26
C LEU A 726 -20.99 5.73 6.86
N ASN A 727 -22.06 5.04 7.30
CA ASN A 727 -22.31 3.65 6.93
C ASN A 727 -22.62 3.48 5.44
N ARG A 728 -23.30 4.46 4.83
CA ARG A 728 -23.49 4.57 3.37
C ARG A 728 -22.25 5.14 2.64
N LYS A 729 -21.06 4.94 3.21
CA LYS A 729 -19.77 5.33 2.63
C LYS A 729 -19.62 6.85 2.36
N CYS A 730 -20.44 7.72 2.94
CA CYS A 730 -20.34 9.17 2.68
C CYS A 730 -19.31 9.87 3.59
N LEU A 731 -18.76 10.97 3.08
CA LEU A 731 -18.19 12.04 3.92
C LEU A 731 -19.30 12.92 4.47
N VAL A 732 -19.06 13.54 5.62
CA VAL A 732 -20.05 14.39 6.29
C VAL A 732 -19.50 15.79 6.50
N LEU A 733 -20.16 16.80 5.94
CA LEU A 733 -19.89 18.20 6.22
C LEU A 733 -20.86 18.68 7.31
N ALA A 734 -20.35 19.01 8.50
CA ALA A 734 -21.19 19.29 9.66
C ALA A 734 -20.73 20.52 10.48
N PRO A 735 -21.65 21.20 11.18
CA PRO A 735 -21.32 22.33 12.04
C PRO A 735 -20.55 21.87 13.28
N TRP A 736 -19.43 22.53 13.61
CA TRP A 736 -18.55 22.12 14.70
C TRP A 736 -18.08 23.28 15.57
N CYS A 737 -17.95 23.05 16.88
CA CYS A 737 -17.59 24.09 17.86
C CYS A 737 -16.08 24.37 17.98
N GLY A 738 -15.21 23.54 17.37
CA GLY A 738 -13.75 23.72 17.37
C GLY A 738 -13.00 23.03 18.51
N GLU A 739 -13.65 22.14 19.26
CA GLU A 739 -13.16 21.68 20.56
C GLU A 739 -12.69 20.24 20.49
N MET A 740 -11.47 19.97 20.98
CA MET A 740 -10.83 18.65 20.87
C MET A 740 -11.63 17.54 21.55
N SER A 741 -12.27 17.84 22.69
CA SER A 741 -13.14 16.88 23.40
C SER A 741 -14.34 16.45 22.56
N CYS A 742 -14.91 17.35 21.75
CA CYS A 742 -15.98 16.99 20.82
C CYS A 742 -15.47 16.10 19.68
N GLU A 743 -14.23 16.30 19.22
CA GLU A 743 -13.64 15.43 18.20
C GLU A 743 -13.39 14.00 18.71
N ASP A 744 -12.92 13.85 19.96
CA ASP A 744 -12.86 12.54 20.64
C ASP A 744 -14.23 11.87 20.75
N GLN A 745 -15.22 12.64 21.18
CA GLN A 745 -16.56 12.11 21.38
C GLN A 745 -17.21 11.68 20.07
N VAL A 746 -17.10 12.48 19.00
CA VAL A 746 -17.59 12.12 17.66
C VAL A 746 -16.94 10.83 17.18
N LYS A 747 -15.63 10.68 17.37
CA LYS A 747 -14.91 9.44 17.02
C LYS A 747 -15.42 8.25 17.81
N LYS A 748 -15.62 8.40 19.11
CA LYS A 748 -16.13 7.34 19.99
C LYS A 748 -17.56 6.94 19.63
N ASP A 749 -18.48 7.91 19.60
CA ASP A 749 -19.91 7.69 19.38
C ASP A 749 -20.18 7.10 18.00
N SER A 750 -19.56 7.65 16.95
CA SER A 750 -19.73 7.12 15.59
C SER A 750 -19.16 5.70 15.44
N ALA A 751 -18.11 5.33 16.19
CA ALA A 751 -17.58 3.97 16.19
C ALA A 751 -18.52 2.99 16.91
N GLU A 752 -19.06 3.39 18.06
CA GLU A 752 -19.99 2.58 18.86
C GLU A 752 -21.33 2.39 18.13
N GLU A 753 -21.93 3.47 17.61
CA GLU A 753 -23.17 3.41 16.84
C GLU A 753 -22.99 2.63 15.53
N SER A 754 -21.85 2.77 14.84
CA SER A 754 -21.56 1.94 13.65
C SER A 754 -21.53 0.45 13.98
N LYS A 755 -20.93 0.06 15.11
CA LYS A 755 -20.90 -1.35 15.55
C LYS A 755 -22.30 -1.87 15.88
N ALA A 756 -23.11 -1.07 16.56
CA ALA A 756 -24.48 -1.43 16.92
C ALA A 756 -25.39 -1.60 15.69
N MET A 757 -25.26 -0.74 14.69
CA MET A 757 -26.02 -0.87 13.43
C MET A 757 -25.55 -2.07 12.58
N GLN A 758 -24.26 -2.43 12.65
CA GLN A 758 -23.70 -3.57 11.91
C GLN A 758 -24.04 -4.94 12.49
N SER A 759 -24.64 -5.04 13.69
CA SER A 759 -25.24 -6.32 14.12
C SER A 759 -26.53 -6.67 13.38
N GLU A 760 -27.11 -5.74 12.60
CA GLU A 760 -28.29 -5.97 11.77
C GLU A 760 -27.99 -6.13 10.27
N GLU A 761 -26.78 -5.78 9.79
CA GLU A 761 -26.37 -5.93 8.38
C GLU A 761 -24.97 -6.56 8.21
N VAL A 762 -24.83 -7.45 7.22
CA VAL A 762 -23.66 -8.30 6.93
C VAL A 762 -22.39 -7.48 6.67
N ARG A 763 -21.26 -7.89 7.25
CA ARG A 763 -19.92 -7.28 7.05
C ARG A 763 -19.45 -7.37 5.59
N ASP A 764 -19.21 -6.21 4.96
CA ASP A 764 -18.49 -6.11 3.66
C ASP A 764 -16.96 -6.19 3.81
N ASP A 765 -16.39 -5.93 4.99
CA ASP A 765 -14.94 -6.04 5.19
C ASP A 765 -14.59 -6.42 6.63
N ALA A 766 -14.26 -7.69 6.85
CA ALA A 766 -13.88 -8.21 8.17
C ALA A 766 -12.52 -7.71 8.67
N ARG A 767 -11.72 -7.03 7.82
CA ARG A 767 -10.37 -6.52 8.15
C ARG A 767 -10.31 -5.01 8.31
N ALA A 768 -11.33 -4.28 7.88
CA ALA A 768 -11.42 -2.85 8.13
C ALA A 768 -11.79 -2.60 9.61
N PRO A 769 -10.91 -1.99 10.44
CA PRO A 769 -11.30 -1.62 11.78
C PRO A 769 -12.54 -0.72 11.71
N SER A 770 -13.47 -0.90 12.65
CA SER A 770 -14.61 0.00 12.85
C SER A 770 -14.07 1.37 13.29
N MET A 771 -13.56 2.13 12.34
CA MET A 771 -12.98 3.43 12.60
C MET A 771 -14.15 4.40 12.76
N GLY A 772 -14.24 5.00 13.94
CA GLY A 772 -15.05 6.19 14.13
C GLY A 772 -14.62 7.27 13.16
N ALA A 773 -15.55 8.18 12.84
CA ALA A 773 -15.20 9.34 12.04
C ALA A 773 -14.20 10.23 12.78
N LYS A 774 -13.29 10.83 12.02
CA LYS A 774 -12.42 11.90 12.49
C LYS A 774 -12.66 13.14 11.66
N THR A 775 -12.13 14.27 12.11
CA THR A 775 -12.11 15.47 11.29
C THR A 775 -11.07 15.27 10.17
N LEU A 776 -11.45 15.60 8.94
CA LEU A 776 -10.56 15.55 7.78
C LEU A 776 -9.94 16.94 7.59
N CYS A 777 -10.77 17.95 7.37
CA CYS A 777 -10.35 19.34 7.33
C CYS A 777 -11.52 20.28 7.59
N ILE A 778 -11.20 21.53 7.92
CA ILE A 778 -12.09 22.69 7.85
C ILE A 778 -11.93 23.24 6.42
N PRO A 779 -12.89 23.02 5.50
CA PRO A 779 -12.74 23.44 4.11
C PRO A 779 -12.59 24.96 4.00
N PHE A 780 -11.78 25.45 3.06
CA PHE A 780 -11.69 26.89 2.80
C PHE A 780 -12.98 27.42 2.16
N ASP A 781 -13.56 26.64 1.25
CA ASP A 781 -14.88 26.92 0.68
C ASP A 781 -15.96 26.50 1.68
N GLN A 782 -16.26 27.39 2.62
CA GLN A 782 -17.38 27.23 3.56
C GLN A 782 -18.71 27.45 2.81
N PRO A 783 -19.77 26.69 3.14
CA PRO A 783 -21.09 26.89 2.57
C PRO A 783 -21.78 28.09 3.26
N GLU A 784 -23.01 27.96 3.74
CA GLU A 784 -23.68 29.03 4.49
C GLU A 784 -23.07 29.28 5.89
N SER A 785 -23.40 30.44 6.48
CA SER A 785 -23.06 30.75 7.88
C SER A 785 -23.53 29.64 8.84
N VAL A 786 -22.72 29.37 9.87
CA VAL A 786 -23.08 28.48 10.98
C VAL A 786 -23.83 29.18 12.11
N GLU A 787 -24.10 30.47 11.97
CA GLU A 787 -24.87 31.24 12.96
C GLU A 787 -26.23 30.57 13.23
N GLY A 788 -26.59 30.46 14.51
CA GLY A 788 -27.79 29.75 14.95
C GLY A 788 -27.70 28.22 14.95
N LYS A 789 -26.59 27.62 14.48
CA LYS A 789 -26.38 26.16 14.48
C LYS A 789 -25.58 25.72 15.72
N THR A 790 -25.93 24.55 16.26
CA THR A 790 -25.18 23.88 17.33
C THR A 790 -24.15 22.92 16.77
N CYS A 791 -23.18 22.54 17.60
CA CYS A 791 -22.21 21.50 17.26
C CYS A 791 -22.90 20.17 16.94
N ILE A 792 -22.42 19.46 15.91
CA ILE A 792 -22.90 18.12 15.53
C ILE A 792 -22.68 17.06 16.61
N CYS A 793 -21.75 17.30 17.54
CA CYS A 793 -21.45 16.39 18.63
C CYS A 793 -22.66 16.23 19.57
N LYS A 794 -23.19 15.01 19.71
CA LYS A 794 -24.40 14.65 20.47
C LYS A 794 -24.45 15.22 21.90
N SER A 795 -23.30 15.25 22.59
CA SER A 795 -23.18 15.73 23.97
C SER A 795 -22.88 17.24 24.08
N CYS A 796 -22.90 17.98 22.98
CA CYS A 796 -22.46 19.37 22.93
C CYS A 796 -23.56 20.31 22.44
N SER A 797 -23.97 21.25 23.29
CA SER A 797 -24.91 22.33 22.95
C SER A 797 -24.24 23.65 22.56
N ARG A 798 -22.90 23.67 22.44
CA ARG A 798 -22.16 24.89 22.10
C ARG A 798 -22.49 25.36 20.67
N PRO A 799 -22.54 26.68 20.43
CA PRO A 799 -22.65 27.22 19.09
C PRO A 799 -21.52 26.72 18.18
N ALA A 800 -21.85 26.39 16.95
CA ALA A 800 -20.88 26.01 15.94
C ALA A 800 -20.07 27.23 15.48
N LYS A 801 -18.78 27.04 15.22
CA LYS A 801 -17.87 28.09 14.72
C LYS A 801 -17.65 28.00 13.23
N ARG A 802 -17.59 26.77 12.68
CA ARG A 802 -17.34 26.50 11.25
C ARG A 802 -17.97 25.19 10.80
N TRP A 803 -18.13 25.01 9.51
CA TRP A 803 -18.36 23.70 8.90
C TRP A 803 -17.06 22.93 8.79
N VAL A 804 -17.10 21.66 9.19
CA VAL A 804 -15.96 20.75 9.16
C VAL A 804 -16.33 19.49 8.42
N LEU A 805 -15.41 19.02 7.59
CA LEU A 805 -15.53 17.77 6.87
C LEU A 805 -15.05 16.64 7.78
N PHE A 806 -15.94 15.70 8.05
CA PHE A 806 -15.72 14.47 8.80
C PHE A 806 -15.78 13.27 7.87
N GLY A 807 -15.12 12.18 8.27
CA GLY A 807 -15.23 10.92 7.58
C GLY A 807 -14.43 9.82 8.27
N ARG A 808 -14.64 8.59 7.81
CA ARG A 808 -13.67 7.50 8.05
C ARG A 808 -12.41 7.82 7.25
N SER A 809 -11.25 7.51 7.79
CA SER A 809 -9.97 7.80 7.14
C SER A 809 -9.15 6.54 6.93
N TYR A 810 -8.25 6.59 5.95
CA TYR A 810 -7.06 5.76 5.91
C TYR A 810 -6.06 6.12 7.01
#